data_AF-A0A814J7F5-F1
#
_entry.id   AF-A0A814J7F5-F1
#
_cell.length_a   1.000
_cell.length_b   1.000
_cell.length_c   1.000
_cell.angle_alpha   90.00
_cell.angle_beta   90.00
_cell.angle_gamma   90.00
#
_symmetry.space_group_name_H-M   'P 1'
#
loop_
_entity.id
_entity.type
_entity.pdbx_description
1 polymer ?
#
loop_
_entity_poly.entity_id
_entity_poly.type
_entity_poly.pdbx_seq_one_letter_code
_entity_poly.pdbx_strand_id
1 'polypeptide(L)'
;MALDLTTGTLAGGLTSLATTSSATQGISINAVAGTYNFGNTTISGTSTQGILITGSSAIVPTFGTTTVSSGTDGVSIQNNSGNVTFTSLGVTTTNGIGLLSTNNTGQVIVTNAVAAINATGGAALSLSQASGTTTVNLNFTGLTSSGAANAVTLTNIAGTIVGGTGSLVGTGTVFNVSGGTVGVTYSGGITQANNAATVSIAGGHATGTITFSTGTISATNGTGLQFDNADGTYNFNGTNTMNGGASSIAIFNGSSGTFSFSSSSSITNPNGGPAVNIIGGTATVTYSGSITISSQNQPLVSISGGHTTGTVLFQTGTLSATIGTGLQFDNADGTYNFNGTNTLNGGNAGVDILNGSAGIFSFSNNTSITSPSGTAFNVTGSPTVSSTYAGTITQNTASQYAVSIDATSSNTISFTGTVTAASTLATANGVLLNNCNGGNVSFTTLNLGTSGTRISGQPAISIQKGTGSGSGTFTLGTVSIFTSAQKGLLATNIDGTINSTGGTIDALSTSALDIAGPAGFTTLGMTIGTLNSTGGTNNVNLSNCSGTASLGSGALSAASGTSFLVSAGSAAITYNGTISQSNAQKVIDIASTTGGAKAFGGNITISGSSTGISITGSTNATSTNSVTISGNITATAAQTAITVSSNTAGTFTFSGTTKSISTSTANAVNLATNTGCTINFSNGGLAITTSSGVGFNATGGATAVNVTTGTNNNTISSGSGTALNVNSTTIGSSGLNFYSISVNGATNGINLNTTGSSGGGLNVTGTGTTAGSGGTIQNISARGVEFISSNNISLKNMNFTNANTTDAVASNTGLSTGNNLSENAAIYLYTVNTVSLDRIAISGTTVEEGINGNTVSNFTLSNSSIVNAGDQPDEDGIHFYNMSGTCAITNTTINCTVVTPNTTGGDDHMNLQMQSGTLNLTISGGSATNANKGSGYLFGIRGTANATITFSSATSTTNFSGGIVADAYDNATM
;
A
#
# COMPACT_ATOMS: atom_id res chain seq x y z
N MET A 1 -37.32 -61.85 -53.69
CA MET A 1 -36.20 -61.93 -52.74
C MET A 1 -35.09 -62.74 -53.40
N ALA A 2 -33.83 -62.32 -53.31
CA ALA A 2 -32.67 -63.06 -53.81
C ALA A 2 -32.37 -64.30 -52.95
N LEU A 3 -32.66 -64.22 -51.65
CA LEU A 3 -32.45 -65.30 -50.69
C LEU A 3 -33.29 -65.09 -49.43
N ASP A 4 -34.03 -66.13 -49.00
CA ASP A 4 -34.80 -66.17 -47.75
C ASP A 4 -34.41 -67.40 -46.94
N LEU A 5 -33.88 -67.21 -45.73
CA LEU A 5 -33.43 -68.27 -44.83
C LEU A 5 -34.04 -68.05 -43.44
N THR A 6 -34.81 -69.01 -42.96
CA THR A 6 -35.65 -68.84 -41.75
C THR A 6 -35.20 -69.66 -40.54
N THR A 7 -34.46 -70.76 -40.73
CA THR A 7 -33.77 -71.56 -39.70
C THR A 7 -32.70 -72.46 -40.35
N GLY A 8 -31.70 -72.95 -39.60
CA GLY A 8 -30.77 -74.00 -40.04
C GLY A 8 -29.28 -73.64 -39.92
N THR A 9 -28.40 -74.58 -40.32
CA THR A 9 -26.94 -74.36 -40.40
C THR A 9 -26.49 -74.30 -41.86
N LEU A 10 -25.90 -73.19 -42.31
CA LEU A 10 -25.32 -73.06 -43.63
C LEU A 10 -23.80 -73.30 -43.63
N ALA A 11 -23.32 -73.99 -44.67
CA ALA A 11 -21.90 -74.14 -44.98
C ALA A 11 -21.72 -74.04 -46.51
N GLY A 12 -20.77 -73.22 -46.97
CA GLY A 12 -20.45 -73.08 -48.39
C GLY A 12 -20.35 -71.62 -48.86
N GLY A 13 -20.65 -71.37 -50.14
CA GLY A 13 -20.69 -70.01 -50.66
C GLY A 13 -21.21 -69.85 -52.09
N LEU A 14 -21.45 -68.59 -52.47
CA LEU A 14 -21.81 -68.10 -53.78
C LEU A 14 -20.70 -67.19 -54.33
N THR A 15 -20.59 -67.10 -55.65
CA THR A 15 -19.71 -66.12 -56.31
C THR A 15 -20.35 -64.74 -56.41
N SER A 16 -21.68 -64.68 -56.58
CA SER A 16 -22.46 -63.45 -56.64
C SER A 16 -23.93 -63.67 -56.33
N LEU A 17 -24.61 -62.64 -55.82
CA LEU A 17 -26.03 -62.64 -55.51
C LEU A 17 -26.67 -61.30 -55.91
N ALA A 18 -27.80 -61.30 -56.61
CA ALA A 18 -28.47 -60.06 -57.01
C ALA A 18 -30.00 -60.16 -57.07
N THR A 19 -30.69 -59.04 -56.83
CA THR A 19 -32.13 -58.87 -57.09
C THR A 19 -32.44 -57.42 -57.44
N THR A 20 -33.43 -57.19 -58.30
CA THR A 20 -33.85 -55.85 -58.75
C THR A 20 -35.34 -55.56 -58.56
N SER A 21 -36.14 -56.53 -58.08
CA SER A 21 -37.61 -56.43 -58.05
C SER A 21 -38.27 -57.25 -56.93
N SER A 22 -37.76 -57.17 -55.69
CA SER A 22 -38.34 -57.93 -54.58
C SER A 22 -39.56 -57.24 -53.97
N ALA A 23 -40.67 -57.97 -53.84
CA ALA A 23 -41.87 -57.47 -53.18
C ALA A 23 -41.74 -57.32 -51.64
N THR A 24 -40.68 -57.87 -51.04
CA THR A 24 -40.36 -57.79 -49.60
C THR A 24 -38.88 -57.44 -49.40
N GLN A 25 -38.11 -58.23 -48.63
CA GLN A 25 -36.68 -58.01 -48.43
C GLN A 25 -35.87 -58.45 -49.65
N GLY A 26 -34.65 -57.92 -49.83
CA GLY A 26 -33.72 -58.39 -50.86
C GLY A 26 -33.04 -59.71 -50.45
N ILE A 27 -32.46 -59.72 -49.25
CA ILE A 27 -31.94 -60.91 -48.56
C ILE A 27 -32.53 -60.94 -47.15
N SER A 28 -33.01 -62.09 -46.70
CA SER A 28 -33.48 -62.33 -45.33
C SER A 28 -32.75 -63.54 -44.73
N ILE A 29 -32.10 -63.34 -43.58
CA ILE A 29 -31.41 -64.38 -42.79
C ILE A 29 -31.94 -64.28 -41.36
N ASN A 30 -32.73 -65.26 -40.94
CA ASN A 30 -33.38 -65.29 -39.64
C ASN A 30 -33.04 -66.58 -38.89
N ALA A 31 -32.52 -66.48 -37.66
CA ALA A 31 -32.21 -67.62 -36.79
C ALA A 31 -31.35 -68.73 -37.45
N VAL A 32 -30.39 -68.32 -38.28
CA VAL A 32 -29.47 -69.23 -38.98
C VAL A 32 -28.15 -69.34 -38.19
N ALA A 33 -27.40 -70.44 -38.41
CA ALA A 33 -26.05 -70.68 -37.91
C ALA A 33 -25.09 -71.06 -39.06
N GLY A 34 -23.76 -71.03 -38.83
CA GLY A 34 -22.73 -71.53 -39.76
C GLY A 34 -22.05 -70.48 -40.66
N THR A 35 -20.98 -70.84 -41.38
CA THR A 35 -20.19 -69.90 -42.20
C THR A 35 -20.62 -69.97 -43.67
N TYR A 36 -20.96 -68.82 -44.26
CA TYR A 36 -21.37 -68.76 -45.66
C TYR A 36 -20.83 -67.51 -46.36
N ASN A 37 -20.16 -67.71 -47.50
CA ASN A 37 -19.63 -66.60 -48.32
C ASN A 37 -20.64 -66.24 -49.41
N PHE A 38 -21.14 -65.02 -49.48
CA PHE A 38 -22.13 -64.59 -50.47
C PHE A 38 -21.52 -64.03 -51.77
N GLY A 39 -20.21 -63.81 -51.81
CA GLY A 39 -19.55 -63.17 -52.96
C GLY A 39 -20.11 -61.76 -53.24
N ASN A 40 -19.98 -61.29 -54.48
CA ASN A 40 -20.44 -59.93 -54.83
C ASN A 40 -21.97 -59.82 -54.76
N THR A 41 -22.49 -58.85 -54.04
CA THR A 41 -23.92 -58.76 -53.73
C THR A 41 -24.53 -57.44 -54.20
N THR A 42 -25.58 -57.47 -55.02
CA THR A 42 -26.26 -56.26 -55.54
C THR A 42 -27.76 -56.33 -55.34
N ILE A 43 -28.31 -55.48 -54.47
CA ILE A 43 -29.73 -55.46 -54.12
C ILE A 43 -30.37 -54.14 -54.55
N SER A 44 -31.46 -54.19 -55.33
CA SER A 44 -32.29 -53.04 -55.66
C SER A 44 -33.78 -53.41 -55.80
N GLY A 45 -34.65 -52.40 -55.87
CA GLY A 45 -36.10 -52.54 -56.06
C GLY A 45 -36.84 -53.33 -54.97
N THR A 46 -36.39 -53.29 -53.71
CA THR A 46 -37.06 -53.88 -52.54
C THR A 46 -38.07 -52.91 -51.92
N SER A 47 -39.19 -53.44 -51.39
CA SER A 47 -40.22 -52.64 -50.69
C SER A 47 -39.94 -52.44 -49.19
N THR A 48 -39.12 -53.32 -48.60
CA THR A 48 -38.69 -53.31 -47.19
C THR A 48 -37.16 -53.41 -47.11
N GLN A 49 -36.56 -53.98 -46.07
CA GLN A 49 -35.09 -54.03 -45.91
C GLN A 49 -34.36 -54.60 -47.15
N GLY A 50 -33.26 -53.98 -47.57
CA GLY A 50 -32.40 -54.53 -48.62
C GLY A 50 -31.78 -55.86 -48.17
N ILE A 51 -31.08 -55.84 -47.04
CA ILE A 51 -30.58 -57.04 -46.34
C ILE A 51 -31.10 -57.03 -44.90
N LEU A 52 -31.74 -58.10 -44.46
CA LEU A 52 -32.17 -58.34 -43.08
C LEU A 52 -31.43 -59.56 -42.53
N ILE A 53 -30.73 -59.39 -41.40
CA ILE A 53 -30.11 -60.46 -40.62
C ILE A 53 -30.62 -60.36 -39.19
N THR A 54 -31.30 -61.39 -38.68
CA THR A 54 -31.89 -61.35 -37.34
C THR A 54 -31.76 -62.66 -36.57
N GLY A 55 -31.59 -62.57 -35.24
CA GLY A 55 -31.64 -63.71 -34.30
C GLY A 55 -30.62 -64.81 -34.56
N SER A 56 -29.60 -64.54 -35.37
CA SER A 56 -28.69 -65.57 -35.87
C SER A 56 -27.51 -65.78 -34.93
N SER A 57 -27.20 -67.05 -34.64
CA SER A 57 -26.16 -67.45 -33.69
C SER A 57 -25.11 -68.29 -34.40
N ALA A 58 -23.83 -67.92 -34.24
CA ALA A 58 -22.69 -68.55 -34.91
C ALA A 58 -22.66 -68.44 -36.46
N ILE A 59 -23.21 -67.37 -37.06
CA ILE A 59 -22.97 -67.09 -38.50
C ILE A 59 -21.74 -66.19 -38.70
N VAL A 60 -20.92 -66.50 -39.70
CA VAL A 60 -20.01 -65.55 -40.38
C VAL A 60 -20.50 -65.39 -41.83
N PRO A 61 -21.58 -64.62 -42.10
CA PRO A 61 -21.93 -64.29 -43.47
C PRO A 61 -20.87 -63.31 -43.95
N THR A 62 -20.02 -63.76 -44.87
CA THR A 62 -19.02 -62.92 -45.52
C THR A 62 -19.58 -62.51 -46.87
N PHE A 63 -19.98 -61.26 -46.99
CA PHE A 63 -20.34 -60.67 -48.27
C PHE A 63 -19.08 -60.13 -48.94
N GLY A 64 -18.97 -60.31 -50.26
CA GLY A 64 -17.98 -59.62 -51.08
C GLY A 64 -18.30 -58.12 -51.21
N THR A 65 -18.00 -57.53 -52.38
CA THR A 65 -18.44 -56.16 -52.65
C THR A 65 -19.96 -56.10 -52.69
N THR A 66 -20.55 -55.32 -51.80
CA THR A 66 -22.00 -55.25 -51.59
C THR A 66 -22.54 -53.86 -51.90
N THR A 67 -23.57 -53.80 -52.74
CA THR A 67 -24.30 -52.56 -53.09
C THR A 67 -25.80 -52.76 -52.85
N VAL A 68 -26.42 -51.87 -52.08
CA VAL A 68 -27.87 -51.87 -51.82
C VAL A 68 -28.47 -50.53 -52.22
N SER A 69 -29.48 -50.49 -53.10
CA SER A 69 -30.07 -49.23 -53.60
C SER A 69 -31.60 -49.13 -53.44
N SER A 70 -32.18 -49.82 -52.46
CA SER A 70 -33.61 -49.78 -52.17
C SER A 70 -33.92 -50.16 -50.72
N GLY A 71 -35.14 -49.85 -50.27
CA GLY A 71 -35.73 -50.37 -49.04
C GLY A 71 -36.06 -49.37 -47.94
N THR A 72 -36.76 -49.85 -46.91
CA THR A 72 -37.02 -49.14 -45.65
C THR A 72 -35.78 -49.05 -44.77
N ASP A 73 -34.86 -50.00 -44.87
CA ASP A 73 -33.46 -49.88 -44.43
C ASP A 73 -32.58 -50.55 -45.51
N GLY A 74 -31.37 -50.06 -45.74
CA GLY A 74 -30.44 -50.70 -46.68
C GLY A 74 -29.96 -52.04 -46.13
N VAL A 75 -29.32 -52.01 -44.96
CA VAL A 75 -28.89 -53.20 -44.23
C VAL A 75 -29.40 -53.12 -42.79
N SER A 76 -30.06 -54.17 -42.31
CA SER A 76 -30.62 -54.29 -40.96
C SER A 76 -30.11 -55.57 -40.29
N ILE A 77 -29.36 -55.42 -39.20
CA ILE A 77 -28.73 -56.51 -38.45
C ILE A 77 -29.22 -56.42 -37.00
N GLN A 78 -30.01 -57.38 -36.53
CA GLN A 78 -30.70 -57.28 -35.25
C GLN A 78 -30.57 -58.55 -34.40
N ASN A 79 -30.30 -58.41 -33.09
CA ASN A 79 -30.23 -59.53 -32.12
C ASN A 79 -29.29 -60.68 -32.55
N ASN A 80 -28.21 -60.37 -33.27
CA ASN A 80 -27.27 -61.39 -33.77
C ASN A 80 -26.10 -61.58 -32.81
N SER A 81 -25.73 -62.83 -32.60
CA SER A 81 -24.51 -63.20 -31.86
C SER A 81 -23.36 -63.63 -32.77
N GLY A 82 -23.64 -63.94 -34.05
CA GLY A 82 -22.62 -64.17 -35.08
C GLY A 82 -22.04 -62.87 -35.66
N ASN A 83 -20.79 -62.91 -36.12
CA ASN A 83 -20.14 -61.79 -36.80
C ASN A 83 -20.70 -61.62 -38.22
N VAL A 84 -20.99 -60.41 -38.66
CA VAL A 84 -21.36 -60.09 -40.05
C VAL A 84 -20.21 -59.33 -40.72
N THR A 85 -19.71 -59.81 -41.86
CA THR A 85 -18.57 -59.19 -42.55
C THR A 85 -18.92 -58.83 -44.00
N PHE A 86 -18.62 -57.61 -44.40
CA PHE A 86 -18.65 -57.15 -45.78
C PHE A 86 -17.23 -56.78 -46.22
N THR A 87 -16.77 -57.27 -47.37
CA THR A 87 -15.51 -56.79 -47.96
C THR A 87 -15.58 -55.30 -48.25
N SER A 88 -16.72 -54.85 -48.79
CA SER A 88 -17.11 -53.44 -48.90
C SER A 88 -18.63 -53.30 -48.92
N LEU A 89 -19.16 -52.22 -48.36
CA LEU A 89 -20.59 -51.97 -48.30
C LEU A 89 -20.93 -50.56 -48.80
N GLY A 90 -21.68 -50.49 -49.90
CA GLY A 90 -22.30 -49.29 -50.43
C GLY A 90 -23.81 -49.36 -50.29
N VAL A 91 -24.43 -48.30 -49.76
CA VAL A 91 -25.88 -48.25 -49.57
C VAL A 91 -26.41 -46.91 -50.09
N THR A 92 -27.51 -46.94 -50.83
CA THR A 92 -28.28 -45.77 -51.24
C THR A 92 -29.74 -46.00 -50.86
N THR A 93 -30.27 -45.21 -49.93
CA THR A 93 -31.68 -45.25 -49.52
C THR A 93 -32.29 -43.87 -49.58
N THR A 94 -33.59 -43.78 -49.85
CA THR A 94 -34.32 -42.50 -49.78
C THR A 94 -34.84 -42.29 -48.37
N ASN A 95 -35.82 -43.05 -47.90
CA ASN A 95 -36.44 -42.79 -46.59
C ASN A 95 -35.87 -43.65 -45.45
N GLY A 96 -35.01 -44.61 -45.77
CA GLY A 96 -34.58 -45.67 -44.86
C GLY A 96 -33.21 -45.49 -44.24
N ILE A 97 -32.93 -46.22 -43.15
CA ILE A 97 -31.60 -46.22 -42.52
C ILE A 97 -30.59 -46.91 -43.44
N GLY A 98 -29.40 -46.35 -43.60
CA GLY A 98 -28.33 -46.96 -44.40
C GLY A 98 -27.88 -48.30 -43.81
N LEU A 99 -27.34 -48.25 -42.58
CA LEU A 99 -27.01 -49.42 -41.76
C LEU A 99 -27.67 -49.32 -40.38
N LEU A 100 -28.62 -50.22 -40.11
CA LEU A 100 -29.26 -50.44 -38.81
C LEU A 100 -28.62 -51.67 -38.14
N SER A 101 -28.12 -51.50 -36.92
CA SER A 101 -27.53 -52.59 -36.12
C SER A 101 -28.04 -52.51 -34.68
N THR A 102 -28.91 -53.42 -34.25
CA THR A 102 -29.50 -53.37 -32.91
C THR A 102 -29.28 -54.65 -32.10
N ASN A 103 -28.85 -54.51 -30.84
CA ASN A 103 -28.66 -55.60 -29.87
C ASN A 103 -27.77 -56.75 -30.37
N ASN A 104 -26.71 -56.44 -31.11
CA ASN A 104 -25.78 -57.44 -31.63
C ASN A 104 -24.63 -57.68 -30.65
N THR A 105 -24.40 -58.93 -30.28
CA THR A 105 -23.22 -59.36 -29.53
C THR A 105 -22.09 -59.85 -30.45
N GLY A 106 -22.42 -60.24 -31.69
CA GLY A 106 -21.45 -60.46 -32.76
C GLY A 106 -21.00 -59.16 -33.40
N GLN A 107 -19.83 -59.16 -34.02
CA GLN A 107 -19.25 -57.96 -34.65
C GLN A 107 -19.91 -57.64 -35.99
N VAL A 108 -20.01 -56.35 -36.33
CA VAL A 108 -20.33 -55.89 -37.69
C VAL A 108 -19.07 -55.27 -38.30
N ILE A 109 -18.63 -55.84 -39.43
CA ILE A 109 -17.32 -55.55 -40.03
C ILE A 109 -17.50 -55.12 -41.50
N VAL A 110 -16.90 -54.01 -41.90
CA VAL A 110 -16.70 -53.56 -43.28
C VAL A 110 -15.20 -53.32 -43.47
N THR A 111 -14.51 -54.18 -44.22
CA THR A 111 -13.03 -54.18 -44.22
C THR A 111 -12.42 -53.08 -45.10
N ASN A 112 -12.96 -52.85 -46.30
CA ASN A 112 -12.35 -51.95 -47.29
C ASN A 112 -13.17 -50.67 -47.52
N ALA A 113 -12.51 -49.51 -47.40
CA ALA A 113 -13.05 -48.19 -47.70
C ALA A 113 -13.15 -47.92 -49.22
N VAL A 114 -14.03 -48.62 -49.92
CA VAL A 114 -14.26 -48.37 -51.37
C VAL A 114 -15.68 -47.92 -51.70
N ALA A 115 -16.58 -47.88 -50.71
CA ALA A 115 -17.98 -47.51 -50.90
C ALA A 115 -18.53 -46.63 -49.76
N ALA A 116 -19.62 -45.91 -50.05
CA ALA A 116 -20.25 -44.95 -49.15
C ALA A 116 -21.68 -45.35 -48.80
N ILE A 117 -22.19 -44.80 -47.69
CA ILE A 117 -23.59 -44.87 -47.28
C ILE A 117 -24.27 -43.53 -47.61
N ASN A 118 -25.29 -43.54 -48.45
CA ASN A 118 -26.08 -42.39 -48.89
C ASN A 118 -27.57 -42.58 -48.53
N ALA A 119 -27.99 -42.14 -47.35
CA ALA A 119 -29.36 -42.26 -46.86
C ALA A 119 -30.10 -40.91 -46.90
N THR A 120 -30.74 -40.57 -48.02
CA THR A 120 -31.34 -39.24 -48.23
C THR A 120 -32.75 -39.11 -47.63
N GLY A 121 -32.87 -39.23 -46.31
CA GLY A 121 -34.15 -39.16 -45.58
C GLY A 121 -34.19 -40.02 -44.31
N GLY A 122 -33.38 -41.08 -44.25
CA GLY A 122 -33.11 -41.88 -43.04
C GLY A 122 -31.68 -41.68 -42.52
N ALA A 123 -31.37 -42.26 -41.35
CA ALA A 123 -30.04 -42.15 -40.75
C ALA A 123 -29.00 -42.88 -41.61
N ALA A 124 -27.77 -42.35 -41.73
CA ALA A 124 -26.69 -43.08 -42.38
C ALA A 124 -26.33 -44.32 -41.55
N LEU A 125 -26.14 -44.14 -40.24
CA LEU A 125 -25.87 -45.21 -39.28
C LEU A 125 -26.81 -45.10 -38.07
N SER A 126 -27.42 -46.22 -37.67
CA SER A 126 -28.15 -46.34 -36.40
C SER A 126 -27.74 -47.64 -35.72
N LEU A 127 -26.82 -47.54 -34.77
CA LEU A 127 -26.23 -48.70 -34.08
C LEU A 127 -26.54 -48.60 -32.58
N SER A 128 -27.11 -49.64 -31.99
CA SER A 128 -27.45 -49.64 -30.57
C SER A 128 -27.34 -51.01 -29.89
N GLN A 129 -27.01 -50.99 -28.60
CA GLN A 129 -27.04 -52.15 -27.71
C GLN A 129 -27.73 -51.75 -26.39
N ALA A 130 -28.76 -52.49 -25.98
CA ALA A 130 -29.51 -52.19 -24.76
C ALA A 130 -28.69 -52.43 -23.47
N SER A 131 -27.83 -53.45 -23.47
CA SER A 131 -26.94 -53.81 -22.35
C SER A 131 -25.65 -54.43 -22.88
N GLY A 132 -24.50 -54.07 -22.30
CA GLY A 132 -23.17 -54.40 -22.84
C GLY A 132 -22.82 -53.50 -24.04
N THR A 133 -21.84 -53.90 -24.86
CA THR A 133 -21.48 -53.15 -26.08
C THR A 133 -21.56 -54.01 -27.33
N THR A 134 -21.99 -53.43 -28.46
CA THR A 134 -21.78 -54.02 -29.78
C THR A 134 -20.42 -53.55 -30.32
N THR A 135 -19.55 -54.48 -30.69
CA THR A 135 -18.24 -54.14 -31.30
C THR A 135 -18.37 -54.05 -32.81
N VAL A 136 -17.85 -52.98 -33.41
CA VAL A 136 -17.88 -52.78 -34.86
C VAL A 136 -16.50 -52.46 -35.43
N ASN A 137 -16.28 -52.77 -36.70
CA ASN A 137 -15.16 -52.26 -37.48
C ASN A 137 -15.69 -51.82 -38.84
N LEU A 138 -16.09 -50.56 -38.96
CA LEU A 138 -16.75 -50.02 -40.15
C LEU A 138 -15.84 -49.06 -40.90
N ASN A 139 -15.60 -49.32 -42.18
CA ASN A 139 -14.70 -48.51 -43.00
C ASN A 139 -15.38 -48.06 -44.30
N PHE A 140 -15.77 -46.79 -44.38
CA PHE A 140 -16.52 -46.19 -45.48
C PHE A 140 -15.75 -45.04 -46.14
N THR A 141 -15.94 -44.84 -47.44
CA THR A 141 -15.46 -43.63 -48.13
C THR A 141 -16.32 -42.41 -47.81
N GLY A 142 -17.54 -42.63 -47.31
CA GLY A 142 -18.45 -41.55 -46.97
C GLY A 142 -19.74 -41.93 -46.28
N LEU A 143 -20.28 -41.00 -45.48
CA LEU A 143 -21.59 -41.08 -44.84
C LEU A 143 -22.40 -39.82 -45.18
N THR A 144 -23.56 -40.00 -45.83
CA THR A 144 -24.47 -38.92 -46.20
C THR A 144 -25.87 -39.17 -45.64
N SER A 145 -26.44 -38.17 -44.97
CA SER A 145 -27.84 -38.16 -44.53
C SER A 145 -28.38 -36.73 -44.56
N SER A 146 -29.59 -36.53 -45.08
CA SER A 146 -30.17 -35.19 -45.30
C SER A 146 -31.53 -34.92 -44.63
N GLY A 147 -32.17 -35.93 -44.03
CA GLY A 147 -33.55 -35.79 -43.52
C GLY A 147 -33.91 -36.54 -42.25
N ALA A 148 -32.96 -37.28 -41.65
CA ALA A 148 -33.19 -38.01 -40.41
C ALA A 148 -33.29 -37.08 -39.19
N ALA A 149 -33.92 -37.55 -38.11
CA ALA A 149 -33.78 -36.89 -36.81
C ALA A 149 -32.31 -36.89 -36.36
N ASN A 150 -31.69 -38.07 -36.37
CA ASN A 150 -30.27 -38.24 -36.11
C ASN A 150 -29.62 -38.86 -37.35
N ALA A 151 -28.60 -38.22 -37.91
CA ALA A 151 -27.90 -38.73 -39.09
C ALA A 151 -26.99 -39.91 -38.74
N VAL A 152 -26.40 -39.88 -37.54
CA VAL A 152 -25.64 -40.99 -36.94
C VAL A 152 -26.07 -41.15 -35.48
N THR A 153 -26.42 -42.38 -35.08
CA THR A 153 -26.68 -42.75 -33.68
C THR A 153 -25.85 -43.96 -33.30
N LEU A 154 -25.06 -43.83 -32.21
CA LEU A 154 -24.21 -44.88 -31.65
C LEU A 154 -24.53 -45.02 -30.15
N THR A 155 -25.23 -46.08 -29.75
CA THR A 155 -25.56 -46.33 -28.34
C THR A 155 -24.88 -47.60 -27.86
N ASN A 156 -24.00 -47.48 -26.86
CA ASN A 156 -23.20 -48.57 -26.31
C ASN A 156 -22.42 -49.34 -27.39
N ILE A 157 -21.66 -48.60 -28.21
CA ILE A 157 -20.84 -49.16 -29.29
C ILE A 157 -19.36 -49.16 -28.89
N ALA A 158 -18.63 -50.20 -29.29
CA ALA A 158 -17.18 -50.31 -29.17
C ALA A 158 -16.55 -50.57 -30.55
N GLY A 159 -15.21 -50.51 -30.64
CA GLY A 159 -14.48 -50.72 -31.89
C GLY A 159 -14.31 -49.43 -32.70
N THR A 160 -14.17 -49.52 -34.03
CA THR A 160 -13.73 -48.40 -34.88
C THR A 160 -14.70 -48.12 -36.02
N ILE A 161 -14.96 -46.84 -36.27
CA ILE A 161 -15.73 -46.35 -37.43
C ILE A 161 -14.90 -45.30 -38.17
N VAL A 162 -14.59 -45.55 -39.43
CA VAL A 162 -14.06 -44.57 -40.38
C VAL A 162 -15.20 -44.19 -41.32
N GLY A 163 -15.77 -43.01 -41.12
CA GLY A 163 -16.94 -42.54 -41.88
C GLY A 163 -16.60 -41.82 -43.18
N GLY A 164 -15.32 -41.59 -43.47
CA GLY A 164 -14.86 -40.92 -44.70
C GLY A 164 -15.45 -39.51 -44.88
N THR A 165 -15.80 -39.17 -46.11
CA THR A 165 -16.33 -37.86 -46.52
C THR A 165 -17.83 -37.92 -46.83
N GLY A 166 -18.61 -36.91 -46.47
CA GLY A 166 -20.04 -36.88 -46.75
C GLY A 166 -20.70 -35.71 -46.05
N SER A 167 -22.02 -35.56 -46.20
CA SER A 167 -22.77 -34.49 -45.54
C SER A 167 -23.81 -35.08 -44.60
N LEU A 168 -23.70 -34.77 -43.31
CA LEU A 168 -24.69 -35.13 -42.30
C LEU A 168 -25.52 -33.90 -41.95
N VAL A 169 -26.81 -33.99 -42.19
CA VAL A 169 -27.83 -33.01 -41.82
C VAL A 169 -28.96 -33.76 -41.11
N GLY A 170 -29.47 -33.18 -40.02
CA GLY A 170 -30.57 -33.76 -39.27
C GLY A 170 -31.50 -32.74 -38.63
N THR A 171 -32.69 -33.18 -38.23
CA THR A 171 -33.71 -32.34 -37.56
C THR A 171 -33.64 -32.41 -36.04
N GLY A 172 -33.04 -33.46 -35.48
CA GLY A 172 -32.64 -33.62 -34.09
C GLY A 172 -31.11 -33.61 -33.95
N THR A 173 -30.55 -34.38 -33.02
CA THR A 173 -29.09 -34.44 -32.83
C THR A 173 -28.40 -35.11 -34.03
N VAL A 174 -27.60 -34.37 -34.80
CA VAL A 174 -27.06 -34.89 -36.08
C VAL A 174 -26.13 -36.08 -35.85
N PHE A 175 -25.17 -35.94 -34.94
CA PHE A 175 -24.22 -36.98 -34.58
C PHE A 175 -24.34 -37.29 -33.08
N ASN A 176 -24.91 -38.45 -32.74
CA ASN A 176 -25.21 -38.83 -31.36
C ASN A 176 -24.43 -40.08 -30.92
N VAL A 177 -23.72 -39.97 -29.80
CA VAL A 177 -23.05 -41.09 -29.12
C VAL A 177 -23.54 -41.14 -27.68
N SER A 178 -23.93 -42.32 -27.20
CA SER A 178 -24.36 -42.54 -25.83
C SER A 178 -23.71 -43.82 -25.28
N GLY A 179 -22.84 -43.70 -24.28
CA GLY A 179 -22.09 -44.80 -23.69
C GLY A 179 -21.08 -45.47 -24.65
N GLY A 180 -20.53 -46.60 -24.22
CA GLY A 180 -19.55 -47.37 -25.00
C GLY A 180 -18.16 -46.73 -25.07
N THR A 181 -17.34 -47.22 -26.00
CA THR A 181 -15.91 -46.85 -26.16
C THR A 181 -15.51 -46.72 -27.64
N VAL A 182 -16.47 -46.42 -28.52
CA VAL A 182 -16.26 -46.39 -29.97
C VAL A 182 -15.25 -45.31 -30.38
N GLY A 183 -14.29 -45.69 -31.21
CA GLY A 183 -13.43 -44.75 -31.92
C GLY A 183 -14.06 -44.35 -33.25
N VAL A 184 -14.16 -43.05 -33.53
CA VAL A 184 -14.71 -42.55 -34.80
C VAL A 184 -13.71 -41.60 -35.47
N THR A 185 -13.46 -41.79 -36.76
CA THR A 185 -12.81 -40.79 -37.61
C THR A 185 -13.75 -40.39 -38.74
N TYR A 186 -14.13 -39.11 -38.78
CA TYR A 186 -15.03 -38.56 -39.79
C TYR A 186 -14.43 -37.31 -40.44
N SER A 187 -14.47 -37.24 -41.77
CA SER A 187 -13.86 -36.15 -42.56
C SER A 187 -14.90 -35.34 -43.35
N GLY A 188 -16.17 -35.72 -43.27
CA GLY A 188 -17.28 -35.00 -43.91
C GLY A 188 -17.85 -33.86 -43.07
N GLY A 189 -18.77 -33.09 -43.68
CA GLY A 189 -19.44 -31.98 -43.02
C GLY A 189 -20.62 -32.41 -42.15
N ILE A 190 -20.93 -31.61 -41.13
CA ILE A 190 -22.10 -31.76 -40.25
C ILE A 190 -22.79 -30.41 -40.18
N THR A 191 -24.08 -30.34 -40.54
CA THR A 191 -24.86 -29.09 -40.49
C THR A 191 -26.10 -29.25 -39.63
N GLN A 192 -26.30 -28.32 -38.69
CA GLN A 192 -27.46 -28.25 -37.82
C GLN A 192 -28.08 -26.86 -37.86
N ALA A 193 -29.35 -26.79 -38.28
CA ALA A 193 -30.11 -25.54 -38.40
C ALA A 193 -31.36 -25.51 -37.50
N ASN A 194 -31.66 -26.61 -36.79
CA ASN A 194 -32.82 -26.74 -35.93
C ASN A 194 -32.40 -26.59 -34.45
N ASN A 195 -33.39 -26.63 -33.54
CA ASN A 195 -33.16 -26.52 -32.11
C ASN A 195 -32.71 -27.85 -31.49
N ALA A 196 -31.54 -28.35 -31.88
CA ALA A 196 -30.93 -29.59 -31.39
C ALA A 196 -29.39 -29.50 -31.41
N ALA A 197 -28.72 -30.50 -30.83
CA ALA A 197 -27.25 -30.55 -30.84
C ALA A 197 -26.71 -30.91 -32.24
N THR A 198 -25.58 -30.33 -32.61
CA THR A 198 -24.83 -30.75 -33.81
C THR A 198 -24.11 -32.07 -33.52
N VAL A 199 -23.46 -32.16 -32.37
CA VAL A 199 -22.80 -33.36 -31.84
C VAL A 199 -23.19 -33.51 -30.38
N SER A 200 -23.64 -34.69 -29.98
CA SER A 200 -23.89 -35.03 -28.58
C SER A 200 -23.13 -36.29 -28.22
N ILE A 201 -22.27 -36.20 -27.21
CA ILE A 201 -21.60 -37.35 -26.61
C ILE A 201 -22.06 -37.43 -25.16
N ALA A 202 -22.74 -38.52 -24.80
CA ALA A 202 -23.37 -38.68 -23.50
C ALA A 202 -23.12 -40.06 -22.89
N GLY A 203 -23.60 -40.27 -21.66
CA GLY A 203 -23.80 -41.60 -21.09
C GLY A 203 -22.52 -42.35 -20.68
N GLY A 204 -21.43 -41.63 -20.36
CA GLY A 204 -20.19 -42.26 -19.89
C GLY A 204 -19.33 -42.84 -21.00
N HIS A 205 -19.23 -42.16 -22.15
CA HIS A 205 -18.33 -42.57 -23.23
C HIS A 205 -16.87 -42.43 -22.78
N ALA A 206 -16.26 -43.53 -22.35
CA ALA A 206 -14.91 -43.56 -21.78
C ALA A 206 -13.89 -44.15 -22.74
N THR A 207 -12.64 -43.66 -22.72
CA THR A 207 -11.46 -44.20 -23.44
C THR A 207 -11.48 -44.20 -24.99
N GLY A 208 -12.64 -44.02 -25.63
CA GLY A 208 -12.76 -43.90 -27.09
C GLY A 208 -12.29 -42.53 -27.62
N THR A 209 -11.80 -42.50 -28.87
CA THR A 209 -11.38 -41.28 -29.56
C THR A 209 -12.31 -40.96 -30.73
N ILE A 210 -12.93 -39.78 -30.72
CA ILE A 210 -13.76 -39.27 -31.81
C ILE A 210 -13.03 -38.08 -32.45
N THR A 211 -12.72 -38.19 -33.74
CA THR A 211 -11.97 -37.20 -34.51
C THR A 211 -12.77 -36.74 -35.72
N PHE A 212 -13.08 -35.44 -35.75
CA PHE A 212 -13.61 -34.72 -36.90
C PHE A 212 -12.44 -34.05 -37.64
N SER A 213 -12.01 -34.63 -38.76
CA SER A 213 -10.69 -34.37 -39.35
C SER A 213 -10.62 -33.08 -40.17
N THR A 214 -11.50 -32.92 -41.18
CA THR A 214 -11.37 -31.85 -42.19
C THR A 214 -12.69 -31.16 -42.54
N GLY A 215 -13.82 -31.86 -42.43
CA GLY A 215 -15.11 -31.32 -42.84
C GLY A 215 -15.59 -30.18 -41.93
N THR A 216 -16.45 -29.33 -42.48
CA THR A 216 -17.04 -28.21 -41.73
C THR A 216 -18.16 -28.71 -40.83
N ILE A 217 -18.06 -28.43 -39.53
CA ILE A 217 -19.17 -28.54 -38.58
C ILE A 217 -19.80 -27.17 -38.44
N SER A 218 -21.09 -27.04 -38.75
CA SER A 218 -21.81 -25.77 -38.74
C SER A 218 -23.11 -25.89 -37.95
N ALA A 219 -23.27 -25.05 -36.94
CA ALA A 219 -24.51 -24.86 -36.19
C ALA A 219 -25.00 -23.42 -36.36
N THR A 220 -26.21 -23.23 -36.86
CA THR A 220 -26.86 -21.91 -36.95
C THR A 220 -28.00 -21.74 -35.96
N ASN A 221 -28.42 -22.82 -35.30
CA ASN A 221 -29.40 -22.84 -34.21
C ASN A 221 -29.10 -24.03 -33.28
N GLY A 222 -29.81 -24.15 -32.15
CA GLY A 222 -29.69 -25.29 -31.22
C GLY A 222 -28.45 -25.24 -30.32
N THR A 223 -28.22 -26.29 -29.54
CA THR A 223 -27.26 -26.34 -28.42
C THR A 223 -25.83 -26.76 -28.80
N GLY A 224 -25.49 -26.71 -30.09
CA GLY A 224 -24.13 -26.90 -30.58
C GLY A 224 -23.49 -28.25 -30.22
N LEU A 225 -22.31 -28.22 -29.60
CA LEU A 225 -21.55 -29.41 -29.18
C LEU A 225 -21.80 -29.69 -27.71
N GLN A 226 -22.39 -30.86 -27.40
CA GLN A 226 -22.72 -31.26 -26.04
C GLN A 226 -21.92 -32.49 -25.59
N PHE A 227 -21.36 -32.41 -24.39
CA PHE A 227 -20.53 -33.43 -23.78
C PHE A 227 -21.01 -33.66 -22.34
N ASP A 228 -21.70 -34.78 -22.12
CA ASP A 228 -22.33 -35.17 -20.87
C ASP A 228 -21.69 -36.45 -20.33
N ASN A 229 -20.89 -36.33 -19.27
CA ASN A 229 -20.06 -37.44 -18.77
C ASN A 229 -19.23 -38.07 -19.91
N ALA A 230 -18.54 -37.20 -20.65
CA ALA A 230 -17.77 -37.52 -21.83
C ALA A 230 -16.28 -37.59 -21.47
N ASP A 231 -15.76 -38.81 -21.30
CA ASP A 231 -14.44 -39.06 -20.70
C ASP A 231 -13.38 -39.51 -21.70
N GLY A 232 -13.75 -39.57 -22.99
CA GLY A 232 -12.86 -39.93 -24.09
C GLY A 232 -11.98 -38.78 -24.60
N THR A 233 -11.49 -38.94 -25.83
CA THR A 233 -10.76 -37.89 -26.56
C THR A 233 -11.60 -37.40 -27.74
N TYR A 234 -11.77 -36.09 -27.87
CA TYR A 234 -12.64 -35.46 -28.84
C TYR A 234 -11.88 -34.37 -29.62
N ASN A 235 -11.55 -34.66 -30.88
CA ASN A 235 -10.74 -33.80 -31.72
C ASN A 235 -11.58 -33.15 -32.82
N PHE A 236 -11.62 -31.83 -32.84
CA PHE A 236 -12.32 -30.99 -33.82
C PHE A 236 -11.32 -30.24 -34.69
N ASN A 237 -10.67 -30.96 -35.60
CA ASN A 237 -9.53 -30.48 -36.39
C ASN A 237 -9.94 -29.63 -37.60
N GLY A 238 -11.15 -29.84 -38.14
CA GLY A 238 -11.70 -29.08 -39.27
C GLY A 238 -12.18 -27.67 -38.90
N THR A 239 -12.99 -27.06 -39.78
CA THR A 239 -13.68 -25.79 -39.51
C THR A 239 -14.91 -26.05 -38.63
N ASN A 240 -15.01 -25.38 -37.48
CA ASN A 240 -16.15 -25.53 -36.56
C ASN A 240 -16.82 -24.17 -36.38
N THR A 241 -17.96 -23.92 -37.02
CA THR A 241 -18.72 -22.67 -36.90
C THR A 241 -19.96 -22.90 -36.03
N MET A 242 -19.90 -22.44 -34.79
CA MET A 242 -20.91 -22.76 -33.77
C MET A 242 -21.68 -21.51 -33.37
N ASN A 243 -22.51 -21.01 -34.28
CA ASN A 243 -23.31 -19.79 -34.12
C ASN A 243 -24.76 -20.07 -33.67
N GLY A 244 -25.04 -21.26 -33.13
CA GLY A 244 -26.36 -21.71 -32.68
C GLY A 244 -26.77 -21.18 -31.29
N GLY A 245 -27.95 -21.63 -30.82
CA GLY A 245 -28.54 -21.35 -29.50
C GLY A 245 -27.78 -21.94 -28.29
N ALA A 246 -28.50 -22.23 -27.19
CA ALA A 246 -27.98 -22.20 -25.82
C ALA A 246 -26.68 -22.99 -25.61
N SER A 247 -25.58 -22.26 -25.41
CA SER A 247 -24.20 -22.72 -25.29
C SER A 247 -23.63 -23.47 -26.50
N SER A 248 -22.69 -22.85 -27.22
CA SER A 248 -22.08 -23.43 -28.42
C SER A 248 -21.24 -24.68 -28.14
N ILE A 249 -20.53 -24.69 -27.01
CA ILE A 249 -19.77 -25.83 -26.48
C ILE A 249 -20.15 -25.99 -25.01
N ALA A 250 -20.74 -27.13 -24.66
CA ALA A 250 -21.16 -27.45 -23.30
C ALA A 250 -20.53 -28.76 -22.83
N ILE A 251 -19.81 -28.72 -21.70
CA ILE A 251 -19.16 -29.86 -21.05
C ILE A 251 -19.66 -29.94 -19.60
N PHE A 252 -20.39 -30.99 -19.24
CA PHE A 252 -21.07 -31.08 -17.94
C PHE A 252 -21.11 -32.50 -17.37
N ASN A 253 -21.73 -32.64 -16.19
CA ASN A 253 -21.97 -33.89 -15.46
C ASN A 253 -20.73 -34.74 -15.21
N GLY A 254 -19.61 -34.10 -14.82
CA GLY A 254 -18.42 -34.81 -14.37
C GLY A 254 -17.45 -35.24 -15.49
N SER A 255 -17.67 -34.79 -16.73
CA SER A 255 -16.78 -35.10 -17.86
C SER A 255 -15.29 -34.89 -17.54
N SER A 256 -14.47 -35.92 -17.77
CA SER A 256 -13.02 -35.90 -17.58
C SER A 256 -12.21 -35.96 -18.89
N GLY A 257 -12.89 -35.88 -20.03
CA GLY A 257 -12.29 -36.08 -21.34
C GLY A 257 -11.29 -35.00 -21.78
N THR A 258 -10.64 -35.26 -22.91
CA THR A 258 -9.77 -34.30 -23.61
C THR A 258 -10.47 -33.77 -24.85
N PHE A 259 -10.58 -32.44 -24.95
CA PHE A 259 -11.31 -31.74 -26.02
C PHE A 259 -10.35 -30.79 -26.74
N SER A 260 -10.21 -30.92 -28.05
CA SER A 260 -9.33 -30.07 -28.86
C SER A 260 -10.09 -29.44 -30.02
N PHE A 261 -10.00 -28.12 -30.15
CA PHE A 261 -10.63 -27.33 -31.21
C PHE A 261 -9.59 -26.55 -32.00
N SER A 262 -9.63 -26.71 -33.33
CA SER A 262 -8.67 -26.09 -34.26
C SER A 262 -8.74 -24.55 -34.26
N SER A 263 -7.73 -23.91 -34.84
CA SER A 263 -7.73 -22.46 -35.10
C SER A 263 -8.81 -21.99 -36.08
N SER A 264 -9.41 -22.92 -36.83
CA SER A 264 -10.54 -22.64 -37.73
C SER A 264 -11.89 -22.73 -37.04
N SER A 265 -11.91 -22.87 -35.71
CA SER A 265 -13.14 -22.82 -34.92
C SER A 265 -13.59 -21.38 -34.69
N SER A 266 -14.90 -21.13 -34.78
CA SER A 266 -15.50 -19.81 -34.55
C SER A 266 -16.85 -19.92 -33.86
N ILE A 267 -17.08 -19.05 -32.89
CA ILE A 267 -18.38 -18.84 -32.25
C ILE A 267 -18.72 -17.35 -32.36
N THR A 268 -19.90 -17.03 -32.88
CA THR A 268 -20.39 -15.65 -32.97
C THR A 268 -21.81 -15.56 -32.44
N ASN A 269 -22.02 -14.74 -31.42
CA ASN A 269 -23.33 -14.42 -30.84
C ASN A 269 -24.23 -15.65 -30.55
N PRO A 270 -23.75 -16.65 -29.79
CA PRO A 270 -24.61 -17.73 -29.31
C PRO A 270 -25.77 -17.17 -28.49
N ASN A 271 -26.95 -17.77 -28.66
CA ASN A 271 -28.18 -17.30 -28.03
C ASN A 271 -28.58 -18.23 -26.88
N GLY A 272 -28.76 -17.71 -25.66
CA GLY A 272 -29.32 -18.48 -24.54
C GLY A 272 -28.31 -19.23 -23.66
N GLY A 273 -27.00 -19.02 -23.82
CA GLY A 273 -25.98 -19.55 -22.91
C GLY A 273 -24.56 -19.03 -23.18
N PRO A 274 -23.57 -19.37 -22.34
CA PRO A 274 -22.16 -19.03 -22.55
C PRO A 274 -21.61 -19.62 -23.85
N ALA A 275 -20.67 -18.96 -24.55
CA ALA A 275 -20.09 -19.56 -25.76
C ALA A 275 -19.37 -20.89 -25.46
N VAL A 276 -18.60 -20.92 -24.36
CA VAL A 276 -18.04 -22.15 -23.78
C VAL A 276 -18.54 -22.27 -22.34
N ASN A 277 -19.21 -23.37 -22.03
CA ASN A 277 -19.76 -23.66 -20.71
C ASN A 277 -19.19 -24.98 -20.17
N ILE A 278 -18.51 -24.93 -19.02
CA ILE A 278 -17.93 -26.11 -18.35
C ILE A 278 -18.50 -26.17 -16.93
N ILE A 279 -19.12 -27.30 -16.56
CA ILE A 279 -19.76 -27.49 -15.25
C ILE A 279 -19.23 -28.76 -14.59
N GLY A 280 -18.42 -28.58 -13.54
CA GLY A 280 -17.79 -29.65 -12.78
C GLY A 280 -16.76 -30.47 -13.59
N GLY A 281 -16.45 -31.68 -13.09
CA GLY A 281 -15.54 -32.61 -13.77
C GLY A 281 -14.07 -32.20 -13.74
N THR A 282 -13.27 -32.85 -14.58
CA THR A 282 -11.81 -32.64 -14.68
C THR A 282 -11.34 -32.49 -16.13
N ALA A 283 -12.25 -32.09 -17.03
CA ALA A 283 -12.01 -31.99 -18.47
C ALA A 283 -10.74 -31.18 -18.80
N THR A 284 -10.01 -31.63 -19.83
CA THR A 284 -8.90 -30.89 -20.44
C THR A 284 -9.35 -30.32 -21.78
N VAL A 285 -9.39 -29.00 -21.92
CA VAL A 285 -9.89 -28.30 -23.11
C VAL A 285 -8.78 -27.45 -23.72
N THR A 286 -8.52 -27.62 -25.01
CA THR A 286 -7.69 -26.70 -25.81
C THR A 286 -8.54 -26.09 -26.91
N TYR A 287 -8.73 -24.77 -26.87
CA TYR A 287 -9.47 -24.01 -27.87
C TYR A 287 -8.54 -23.01 -28.56
N SER A 288 -8.36 -23.15 -29.87
CA SER A 288 -7.46 -22.31 -30.68
C SER A 288 -8.18 -21.31 -31.58
N GLY A 289 -9.52 -21.34 -31.61
CA GLY A 289 -10.36 -20.52 -32.48
C GLY A 289 -10.71 -19.14 -31.92
N SER A 290 -11.63 -18.44 -32.59
CA SER A 290 -12.13 -17.13 -32.15
C SER A 290 -13.54 -17.21 -31.56
N ILE A 291 -13.88 -16.33 -30.62
CA ILE A 291 -15.21 -16.19 -30.04
C ILE A 291 -15.58 -14.69 -30.03
N THR A 292 -16.74 -14.34 -30.56
CA THR A 292 -17.23 -12.95 -30.58
C THR A 292 -18.63 -12.86 -30.01
N ILE A 293 -18.80 -12.04 -28.97
CA ILE A 293 -20.08 -11.64 -28.38
C ILE A 293 -20.24 -10.13 -28.59
N SER A 294 -21.15 -9.74 -29.49
CA SER A 294 -21.41 -8.35 -29.85
C SER A 294 -22.88 -7.92 -29.75
N SER A 295 -23.82 -8.87 -29.64
CA SER A 295 -25.25 -8.56 -29.57
C SER A 295 -26.06 -9.39 -28.56
N GLN A 296 -25.42 -10.31 -27.83
CA GLN A 296 -26.08 -11.20 -26.86
C GLN A 296 -25.51 -10.99 -25.45
N ASN A 297 -26.36 -10.82 -24.44
CA ASN A 297 -25.92 -10.53 -23.07
C ASN A 297 -25.47 -11.79 -22.30
N GLN A 298 -24.54 -12.56 -22.85
CA GLN A 298 -24.09 -13.85 -22.29
C GLN A 298 -22.60 -13.85 -21.96
N PRO A 299 -22.10 -14.78 -21.13
CA PRO A 299 -20.66 -14.94 -20.89
C PRO A 299 -19.93 -15.42 -22.16
N LEU A 300 -18.67 -14.99 -22.34
CA LEU A 300 -17.75 -15.62 -23.29
C LEU A 300 -17.41 -17.04 -22.84
N VAL A 301 -16.99 -17.16 -21.59
CA VAL A 301 -16.60 -18.42 -20.98
C VAL A 301 -17.21 -18.47 -19.60
N SER A 302 -17.86 -19.58 -19.28
CA SER A 302 -18.39 -19.87 -17.96
C SER A 302 -17.83 -21.20 -17.50
N ILE A 303 -17.14 -21.20 -16.37
CA ILE A 303 -16.64 -22.40 -15.71
C ILE A 303 -17.20 -22.41 -14.30
N SER A 304 -17.93 -23.46 -13.96
CA SER A 304 -18.63 -23.52 -12.67
C SER A 304 -18.64 -24.92 -12.05
N GLY A 305 -19.09 -25.03 -10.80
CA GLY A 305 -19.48 -26.30 -10.22
C GLY A 305 -18.33 -27.23 -9.81
N GLY A 306 -17.13 -26.69 -9.54
CA GLY A 306 -16.00 -27.47 -9.04
C GLY A 306 -15.22 -28.19 -10.14
N HIS A 307 -14.86 -27.50 -11.22
CA HIS A 307 -13.93 -28.06 -12.23
C HIS A 307 -12.54 -28.19 -11.61
N THR A 308 -12.26 -29.35 -11.01
CA THR A 308 -11.07 -29.59 -10.18
C THR A 308 -9.97 -30.23 -11.02
N THR A 309 -8.72 -29.77 -10.86
CA THR A 309 -7.51 -30.34 -11.53
C THR A 309 -7.47 -30.33 -13.06
N GLY A 310 -8.59 -30.06 -13.74
CA GLY A 310 -8.66 -29.94 -15.19
C GLY A 310 -7.96 -28.69 -15.72
N THR A 311 -7.65 -28.68 -17.01
CA THR A 311 -6.98 -27.55 -17.67
C THR A 311 -7.83 -27.01 -18.82
N VAL A 312 -8.05 -25.71 -18.87
CA VAL A 312 -8.67 -25.03 -20.02
C VAL A 312 -7.68 -24.03 -20.59
N LEU A 313 -7.35 -24.21 -21.86
CA LEU A 313 -6.35 -23.44 -22.58
C LEU A 313 -6.99 -22.80 -23.81
N PHE A 314 -7.08 -21.48 -23.79
CA PHE A 314 -7.37 -20.65 -24.96
C PHE A 314 -6.03 -20.27 -25.61
N GLN A 315 -5.59 -21.09 -26.56
CA GLN A 315 -4.20 -21.10 -27.04
C GLN A 315 -3.91 -19.97 -28.05
N THR A 316 -4.80 -19.76 -29.01
CA THR A 316 -4.72 -18.74 -30.06
C THR A 316 -6.11 -18.15 -30.32
N GLY A 317 -6.24 -17.32 -31.36
CA GLY A 317 -7.50 -16.69 -31.74
C GLY A 317 -7.85 -15.49 -30.86
N THR A 318 -9.00 -14.88 -31.17
CA THR A 318 -9.48 -13.69 -30.45
C THR A 318 -10.76 -14.03 -29.69
N LEU A 319 -10.77 -13.78 -28.38
CA LEU A 319 -11.97 -13.73 -27.57
C LEU A 319 -12.40 -12.27 -27.44
N SER A 320 -13.56 -11.90 -27.98
CA SER A 320 -14.05 -10.52 -28.00
C SER A 320 -15.45 -10.42 -27.42
N ALA A 321 -15.64 -9.58 -26.40
CA ALA A 321 -16.94 -9.24 -25.85
C ALA A 321 -17.13 -7.72 -25.83
N THR A 322 -18.20 -7.22 -26.46
CA THR A 322 -18.64 -5.81 -26.34
C THR A 322 -19.93 -5.66 -25.53
N ILE A 323 -20.52 -6.79 -25.12
CA ILE A 323 -21.69 -6.92 -24.22
C ILE A 323 -21.56 -8.28 -23.50
N GLY A 324 -22.39 -8.54 -22.49
CA GLY A 324 -22.33 -9.77 -21.70
C GLY A 324 -21.47 -9.61 -20.45
N THR A 325 -21.13 -10.74 -19.81
CA THR A 325 -20.36 -10.77 -18.55
C THR A 325 -18.89 -11.16 -18.74
N GLY A 326 -18.43 -11.43 -19.97
CA GLY A 326 -17.03 -11.75 -20.22
C GLY A 326 -16.64 -13.14 -19.68
N LEU A 327 -15.61 -13.21 -18.84
CA LEU A 327 -15.05 -14.47 -18.34
C LEU A 327 -15.51 -14.72 -16.90
N GLN A 328 -16.24 -15.81 -16.69
CA GLN A 328 -16.93 -16.13 -15.43
C GLN A 328 -16.41 -17.44 -14.85
N PHE A 329 -15.94 -17.40 -13.60
CA PHE A 329 -15.37 -18.54 -12.89
C PHE A 329 -16.03 -18.64 -11.51
N ASP A 330 -16.81 -19.69 -11.28
CA ASP A 330 -17.63 -19.86 -10.07
C ASP A 330 -17.35 -21.23 -9.44
N ASN A 331 -16.59 -21.28 -8.35
CA ASN A 331 -16.00 -22.51 -7.84
C ASN A 331 -15.17 -23.24 -8.92
N ALA A 332 -14.24 -22.51 -9.54
CA ALA A 332 -13.38 -22.97 -10.62
C ALA A 332 -11.96 -23.26 -10.06
N ASP A 333 -11.63 -24.54 -9.94
CA ASP A 333 -10.48 -25.03 -9.17
C ASP A 333 -9.35 -25.63 -10.04
N GLY A 334 -9.48 -25.49 -11.36
CA GLY A 334 -8.55 -26.00 -12.36
C GLY A 334 -7.46 -25.00 -12.72
N THR A 335 -6.84 -25.23 -13.87
CA THR A 335 -5.88 -24.31 -14.50
C THR A 335 -6.49 -23.66 -15.74
N TYR A 336 -6.50 -22.34 -15.80
CA TYR A 336 -7.16 -21.55 -16.83
C TYR A 336 -6.17 -20.60 -17.50
N ASN A 337 -5.81 -20.88 -18.75
CA ASN A 337 -4.79 -20.15 -19.50
C ASN A 337 -5.40 -19.44 -20.71
N PHE A 338 -5.30 -18.11 -20.75
CA PHE A 338 -5.77 -17.25 -21.83
C PHE A 338 -4.58 -16.65 -22.58
N ASN A 339 -3.99 -17.44 -23.47
CA ASN A 339 -2.78 -17.09 -24.21
C ASN A 339 -3.05 -16.24 -25.46
N GLY A 340 -4.22 -16.42 -26.08
CA GLY A 340 -4.67 -15.65 -27.24
C GLY A 340 -4.93 -14.17 -26.95
N THR A 341 -5.54 -13.48 -27.92
CA THR A 341 -6.00 -12.09 -27.75
C THR A 341 -7.35 -12.11 -27.06
N ASN A 342 -7.49 -11.37 -25.96
CA ASN A 342 -8.75 -11.26 -25.23
C ASN A 342 -9.14 -9.79 -25.13
N THR A 343 -10.34 -9.43 -25.57
CA THR A 343 -10.78 -8.04 -25.72
C THR A 343 -12.17 -7.90 -25.11
N LEU A 344 -12.23 -7.33 -23.90
CA LEU A 344 -13.42 -7.26 -23.05
C LEU A 344 -13.84 -5.78 -22.92
N ASN A 345 -14.66 -5.29 -23.85
CA ASN A 345 -14.82 -3.86 -24.16
C ASN A 345 -16.25 -3.30 -24.01
N GLY A 346 -17.15 -3.94 -23.25
CA GLY A 346 -18.50 -3.39 -23.02
C GLY A 346 -19.48 -4.36 -22.37
N GLY A 347 -20.66 -3.88 -21.96
CA GLY A 347 -21.52 -4.61 -21.01
C GLY A 347 -20.77 -4.89 -19.70
N ASN A 348 -21.14 -5.92 -18.94
CA ASN A 348 -20.36 -6.35 -17.76
C ASN A 348 -19.14 -7.21 -18.14
N ALA A 349 -18.53 -7.02 -19.32
CA ALA A 349 -17.45 -7.87 -19.78
C ALA A 349 -16.15 -7.61 -19.00
N GLY A 350 -15.97 -8.36 -17.93
CA GLY A 350 -14.76 -8.37 -17.10
C GLY A 350 -14.26 -9.79 -16.86
N VAL A 351 -13.48 -9.94 -15.80
CA VAL A 351 -13.08 -11.23 -15.24
C VAL A 351 -13.66 -11.33 -13.84
N ASP A 352 -14.52 -12.31 -13.61
CA ASP A 352 -15.11 -12.61 -12.31
C ASP A 352 -14.63 -13.99 -11.81
N ILE A 353 -13.94 -14.02 -10.67
CA ILE A 353 -13.51 -15.24 -9.97
C ILE A 353 -14.20 -15.32 -8.61
N LEU A 354 -15.13 -16.26 -8.46
CA LEU A 354 -16.18 -16.22 -7.46
C LEU A 354 -16.28 -17.53 -6.66
N ASN A 355 -16.95 -17.42 -5.50
CA ASN A 355 -17.58 -18.52 -4.76
C ASN A 355 -16.69 -19.76 -4.51
N GLY A 356 -15.52 -19.54 -3.90
CA GLY A 356 -14.63 -20.63 -3.47
C GLY A 356 -13.62 -21.09 -4.51
N SER A 357 -13.52 -20.40 -5.65
CA SER A 357 -12.54 -20.74 -6.69
C SER A 357 -11.11 -20.80 -6.15
N ALA A 358 -10.46 -21.96 -6.28
CA ALA A 358 -9.10 -22.22 -5.83
C ALA A 358 -8.11 -22.40 -7.00
N GLY A 359 -8.56 -22.14 -8.24
CA GLY A 359 -7.79 -22.39 -9.45
C GLY A 359 -6.59 -21.46 -9.67
N ILE A 360 -5.85 -21.78 -10.73
CA ILE A 360 -4.72 -20.99 -11.25
C ILE A 360 -5.18 -20.31 -12.54
N PHE A 361 -5.11 -18.98 -12.58
CA PHE A 361 -5.56 -18.16 -13.69
C PHE A 361 -4.39 -17.40 -14.32
N SER A 362 -4.24 -17.47 -15.64
CA SER A 362 -3.19 -16.77 -16.38
C SER A 362 -3.77 -16.07 -17.59
N PHE A 363 -3.59 -14.75 -17.66
CA PHE A 363 -4.03 -13.89 -18.76
C PHE A 363 -2.82 -13.23 -19.42
N SER A 364 -2.66 -13.43 -20.73
CA SER A 364 -1.54 -12.89 -21.50
C SER A 364 -1.54 -11.36 -21.53
N ASN A 365 -0.42 -10.78 -21.98
CA ASN A 365 -0.30 -9.34 -22.25
C ASN A 365 -1.24 -8.83 -23.36
N ASN A 366 -1.83 -9.73 -24.15
CA ASN A 366 -2.83 -9.43 -25.19
C ASN A 366 -4.27 -9.45 -24.64
N THR A 367 -4.43 -9.44 -23.32
CA THR A 367 -5.73 -9.32 -22.65
C THR A 367 -6.00 -7.84 -22.33
N SER A 368 -7.13 -7.30 -22.78
CA SER A 368 -7.55 -5.94 -22.47
C SER A 368 -8.98 -5.91 -21.95
N ILE A 369 -9.19 -5.16 -20.87
CA ILE A 369 -10.52 -4.86 -20.33
C ILE A 369 -10.74 -3.36 -20.44
N THR A 370 -11.78 -2.94 -21.13
CA THR A 370 -12.10 -1.53 -21.38
C THR A 370 -13.52 -1.20 -20.95
N SER A 371 -13.61 -0.52 -19.81
CA SER A 371 -14.80 0.12 -19.24
C SER A 371 -16.06 -0.76 -19.23
N PRO A 372 -16.02 -1.95 -18.62
CA PRO A 372 -17.24 -2.71 -18.40
C PRO A 372 -18.21 -1.96 -17.47
N SER A 373 -19.49 -2.30 -17.56
CA SER A 373 -20.57 -1.76 -16.75
C SER A 373 -20.55 -2.27 -15.31
N GLY A 374 -19.80 -3.35 -15.04
CA GLY A 374 -19.45 -3.79 -13.68
C GLY A 374 -17.96 -3.64 -13.41
N THR A 375 -17.47 -4.30 -12.35
CA THR A 375 -16.04 -4.29 -12.00
C THR A 375 -15.22 -4.98 -13.09
N ALA A 376 -14.11 -4.36 -13.51
CA ALA A 376 -13.29 -4.92 -14.59
C ALA A 376 -12.61 -6.25 -14.21
N PHE A 377 -11.96 -6.32 -13.05
CA PHE A 377 -11.40 -7.56 -12.52
C PHE A 377 -11.85 -7.76 -11.08
N ASN A 378 -12.57 -8.84 -10.83
CA ASN A 378 -13.25 -9.10 -9.57
C ASN A 378 -12.88 -10.48 -9.04
N VAL A 379 -12.46 -10.52 -7.78
CA VAL A 379 -12.27 -11.74 -7.00
C VAL A 379 -13.11 -11.62 -5.75
N THR A 380 -14.05 -12.53 -5.53
CA THR A 380 -14.91 -12.50 -4.34
C THR A 380 -15.11 -13.90 -3.78
N GLY A 381 -14.94 -14.04 -2.45
CA GLY A 381 -15.20 -15.30 -1.75
C GLY A 381 -14.29 -16.45 -2.18
N SER A 382 -13.08 -16.15 -2.69
CA SER A 382 -12.16 -17.11 -3.31
C SER A 382 -10.79 -17.08 -2.60
N PRO A 383 -10.70 -17.55 -1.35
CA PRO A 383 -9.56 -17.33 -0.45
C PRO A 383 -8.23 -17.92 -0.89
N THR A 384 -8.23 -18.89 -1.81
CA THR A 384 -7.05 -19.63 -2.24
C THR A 384 -6.77 -19.48 -3.75
N VAL A 385 -7.37 -18.51 -4.42
CA VAL A 385 -7.11 -18.26 -5.85
C VAL A 385 -5.67 -17.83 -6.10
N SER A 386 -5.07 -18.29 -7.20
CA SER A 386 -3.84 -17.72 -7.75
C SER A 386 -4.10 -17.12 -9.13
N SER A 387 -3.69 -15.88 -9.38
CA SER A 387 -3.91 -15.24 -10.68
C SER A 387 -2.73 -14.38 -11.13
N THR A 388 -2.39 -14.46 -12.42
CA THR A 388 -1.48 -13.52 -13.09
C THR A 388 -2.19 -12.88 -14.27
N TYR A 389 -2.35 -11.56 -14.22
CA TYR A 389 -2.93 -10.75 -15.28
C TYR A 389 -1.85 -9.84 -15.87
N ALA A 390 -1.34 -10.21 -17.05
CA ALA A 390 -0.31 -9.44 -17.75
C ALA A 390 -0.86 -8.37 -18.70
N GLY A 391 -2.16 -8.38 -18.92
CA GLY A 391 -2.89 -7.48 -19.80
C GLY A 391 -3.06 -6.05 -19.26
N THR A 392 -3.87 -5.26 -19.96
CA THR A 392 -4.25 -3.91 -19.53
C THR A 392 -5.69 -3.85 -19.01
N ILE A 393 -5.93 -3.00 -18.01
CA ILE A 393 -7.26 -2.69 -17.50
C ILE A 393 -7.47 -1.18 -17.61
N THR A 394 -8.59 -0.75 -18.18
CA THR A 394 -9.03 0.65 -18.20
C THR A 394 -10.48 0.73 -17.77
N GLN A 395 -10.77 1.30 -16.61
CA GLN A 395 -12.14 1.46 -16.09
C GLN A 395 -12.55 2.94 -16.03
N ASN A 396 -13.52 3.33 -16.87
CA ASN A 396 -14.12 4.67 -16.85
C ASN A 396 -15.63 4.66 -16.62
N THR A 397 -16.16 3.56 -16.09
CA THR A 397 -17.59 3.44 -15.77
C THR A 397 -17.84 3.94 -14.36
N ALA A 398 -18.84 4.81 -14.20
CA ALA A 398 -19.22 5.36 -12.90
C ALA A 398 -19.48 4.26 -11.87
N SER A 399 -18.98 4.45 -10.65
CA SER A 399 -19.16 3.58 -9.48
C SER A 399 -18.54 2.18 -9.57
N GLN A 400 -17.83 1.85 -10.64
CA GLN A 400 -17.20 0.54 -10.81
C GLN A 400 -15.70 0.58 -10.52
N TYR A 401 -15.19 -0.48 -9.91
CA TYR A 401 -13.76 -0.65 -9.62
C TYR A 401 -13.01 -1.17 -10.84
N ALA A 402 -11.78 -0.70 -11.05
CA ALA A 402 -10.86 -1.35 -11.98
C ALA A 402 -10.44 -2.74 -11.46
N VAL A 403 -10.19 -2.83 -10.14
CA VAL A 403 -9.88 -4.11 -9.48
C VAL A 403 -10.59 -4.15 -8.13
N SER A 404 -11.31 -5.24 -7.87
CA SER A 404 -11.88 -5.55 -6.55
C SER A 404 -11.45 -6.96 -6.15
N ILE A 405 -10.82 -7.08 -4.99
CA ILE A 405 -10.41 -8.37 -4.42
C ILE A 405 -10.98 -8.43 -3.01
N ASP A 406 -11.87 -9.38 -2.76
CA ASP A 406 -12.45 -9.69 -1.47
C ASP A 406 -12.14 -11.13 -1.07
N ALA A 407 -11.42 -11.28 0.05
CA ALA A 407 -11.02 -12.53 0.67
C ALA A 407 -10.00 -13.35 -0.15
N THR A 408 -8.71 -13.01 -0.01
CA THR A 408 -7.55 -13.86 -0.37
C THR A 408 -6.66 -14.09 0.87
N SER A 409 -6.22 -15.32 1.10
CA SER A 409 -5.66 -15.74 2.40
C SER A 409 -4.28 -16.43 2.38
N SER A 410 -3.82 -16.91 1.22
CA SER A 410 -2.52 -17.61 1.13
C SER A 410 -1.75 -17.41 -0.17
N ASN A 411 -2.46 -17.10 -1.25
CA ASN A 411 -1.92 -17.11 -2.61
C ASN A 411 -1.75 -15.70 -3.18
N THR A 412 -1.16 -15.62 -4.37
CA THR A 412 -0.80 -14.36 -5.01
C THR A 412 -1.75 -14.03 -6.17
N ILE A 413 -2.21 -12.79 -6.20
CA ILE A 413 -2.87 -12.16 -7.35
C ILE A 413 -1.96 -11.05 -7.88
N SER A 414 -1.45 -11.21 -9.10
CA SER A 414 -0.47 -10.32 -9.69
C SER A 414 -0.99 -9.66 -10.97
N PHE A 415 -0.90 -8.33 -11.03
CA PHE A 415 -1.14 -7.52 -12.21
C PHE A 415 0.21 -7.00 -12.73
N THR A 416 0.72 -7.63 -13.79
CA THR A 416 2.02 -7.26 -14.37
C THR A 416 1.91 -6.25 -15.51
N GLY A 417 0.69 -6.02 -16.02
CA GLY A 417 0.39 -4.90 -16.91
C GLY A 417 -0.11 -3.66 -16.17
N THR A 418 -0.56 -2.66 -16.93
CA THR A 418 -1.03 -1.38 -16.38
C THR A 418 -2.51 -1.44 -16.03
N VAL A 419 -2.86 -1.00 -14.81
CA VAL A 419 -4.24 -0.77 -14.40
C VAL A 419 -4.50 0.74 -14.40
N THR A 420 -5.51 1.15 -15.17
CA THR A 420 -5.96 2.54 -15.31
C THR A 420 -7.41 2.68 -14.86
N ALA A 421 -7.72 3.69 -14.06
CA ALA A 421 -9.08 4.01 -13.64
C ALA A 421 -9.34 5.51 -13.73
N ALA A 422 -10.59 5.89 -14.00
CA ALA A 422 -11.04 7.29 -14.00
C ALA A 422 -10.19 8.23 -14.87
N SER A 423 -9.67 7.75 -16.00
CA SER A 423 -8.89 8.55 -16.94
C SER A 423 -9.75 9.58 -17.69
N THR A 424 -11.04 9.30 -17.85
CA THR A 424 -12.00 10.19 -18.54
C THR A 424 -13.29 10.45 -17.76
N LEU A 425 -13.58 9.69 -16.70
CA LEU A 425 -14.74 9.90 -15.83
C LEU A 425 -14.37 9.79 -14.35
N ALA A 426 -14.57 10.87 -13.60
CA ALA A 426 -14.16 11.02 -12.20
C ALA A 426 -14.83 10.04 -11.21
N THR A 427 -16.03 9.55 -11.53
CA THR A 427 -16.80 8.67 -10.62
C THR A 427 -16.47 7.19 -10.78
N ALA A 428 -15.56 6.81 -11.69
CA ALA A 428 -15.00 5.47 -11.71
C ALA A 428 -14.08 5.26 -10.49
N ASN A 429 -14.10 4.06 -9.92
CA ASN A 429 -13.32 3.73 -8.73
C ASN A 429 -12.02 3.02 -9.11
N GLY A 430 -10.98 3.18 -8.28
CA GLY A 430 -9.67 2.56 -8.50
C GLY A 430 -9.63 1.11 -8.05
N VAL A 431 -8.93 0.86 -6.94
CA VAL A 431 -8.63 -0.48 -6.42
C VAL A 431 -9.24 -0.67 -5.03
N LEU A 432 -9.99 -1.76 -4.85
CA LEU A 432 -10.48 -2.21 -3.56
C LEU A 432 -9.83 -3.56 -3.20
N LEU A 433 -9.10 -3.59 -2.09
CA LEU A 433 -8.53 -4.79 -1.49
C LEU A 433 -9.18 -4.99 -0.12
N ASN A 434 -10.15 -5.89 -0.04
CA ASN A 434 -10.92 -6.16 1.17
C ASN A 434 -10.64 -7.57 1.69
N ASN A 435 -10.54 -7.73 3.01
CA ASN A 435 -10.39 -9.04 3.66
C ASN A 435 -9.23 -9.90 3.11
N CYS A 436 -8.19 -9.29 2.54
CA CYS A 436 -7.04 -9.97 1.95
C CYS A 436 -6.06 -10.44 3.04
N ASN A 437 -6.57 -11.16 4.04
CA ASN A 437 -5.87 -11.53 5.26
C ASN A 437 -4.91 -12.71 4.98
N GLY A 438 -3.67 -12.42 4.60
CA GLY A 438 -2.63 -13.43 4.31
C GLY A 438 -2.34 -13.67 2.82
N GLY A 439 -3.21 -13.19 1.92
CA GLY A 439 -2.95 -13.20 0.48
C GLY A 439 -2.07 -12.04 0.02
N ASN A 440 -1.32 -12.24 -1.06
CA ASN A 440 -0.47 -11.21 -1.66
C ASN A 440 -1.14 -10.62 -2.90
N VAL A 441 -1.17 -9.29 -2.99
CA VAL A 441 -1.67 -8.59 -4.18
C VAL A 441 -0.58 -7.66 -4.70
N SER A 442 -0.21 -7.79 -5.97
CA SER A 442 0.86 -7.00 -6.56
C SER A 442 0.43 -6.33 -7.86
N PHE A 443 0.82 -5.08 -8.03
CA PHE A 443 0.66 -4.28 -9.24
C PHE A 443 2.03 -3.79 -9.71
N THR A 444 2.23 -3.71 -11.03
CA THR A 444 3.40 -3.06 -11.61
C THR A 444 3.20 -1.55 -11.73
N THR A 445 2.06 -1.14 -12.27
CA THR A 445 1.70 0.27 -12.48
C THR A 445 0.22 0.52 -12.23
N LEU A 446 -0.08 1.53 -11.42
CA LEU A 446 -1.42 2.02 -11.13
C LEU A 446 -1.57 3.48 -11.59
N ASN A 447 -2.43 3.72 -12.59
CA ASN A 447 -2.77 5.06 -13.10
C ASN A 447 -4.23 5.40 -12.73
N LEU A 448 -4.43 6.04 -11.59
CA LEU A 448 -5.74 6.24 -10.98
C LEU A 448 -6.10 7.73 -11.01
N GLY A 449 -6.88 8.13 -12.01
CA GLY A 449 -7.18 9.52 -12.31
C GLY A 449 -6.04 10.25 -13.03
N THR A 450 -6.29 11.50 -13.38
CA THR A 450 -5.35 12.45 -13.96
C THR A 450 -5.53 13.83 -13.31
N SER A 451 -4.62 14.77 -13.58
CA SER A 451 -4.77 16.14 -13.10
C SER A 451 -6.04 16.83 -13.62
N GLY A 452 -6.54 16.43 -14.79
CA GLY A 452 -7.78 16.93 -15.40
C GLY A 452 -9.04 16.13 -15.05
N THR A 453 -8.91 14.86 -14.66
CA THR A 453 -10.03 13.99 -14.27
C THR A 453 -9.65 13.21 -13.02
N ARG A 454 -10.05 13.73 -11.86
CA ARG A 454 -9.66 13.21 -10.55
C ARG A 454 -10.73 12.26 -10.00
N ILE A 455 -10.31 11.17 -9.36
CA ILE A 455 -11.23 10.25 -8.71
C ILE A 455 -12.02 10.98 -7.60
N SER A 456 -13.34 10.82 -7.62
CA SER A 456 -14.27 11.41 -6.65
C SER A 456 -15.27 10.41 -6.04
N GLY A 457 -15.37 9.19 -6.59
CA GLY A 457 -16.32 8.17 -6.11
C GLY A 457 -15.93 7.54 -4.77
N GLN A 458 -14.76 6.89 -4.72
CA GLN A 458 -14.20 6.19 -3.56
C GLN A 458 -12.71 6.53 -3.41
N PRO A 459 -12.04 6.18 -2.29
CA PRO A 459 -10.59 6.23 -2.21
C PRO A 459 -9.96 5.55 -3.43
N ALA A 460 -8.91 6.16 -4.00
CA ALA A 460 -8.32 5.62 -5.22
C ALA A 460 -7.76 4.21 -4.98
N ILE A 461 -7.15 4.00 -3.82
CA ILE A 461 -6.82 2.67 -3.30
C ILE A 461 -7.39 2.54 -1.89
N SER A 462 -8.19 1.51 -1.67
CA SER A 462 -8.70 1.15 -0.36
C SER A 462 -8.22 -0.25 0.01
N ILE A 463 -7.47 -0.36 1.10
CA ILE A 463 -7.04 -1.62 1.68
C ILE A 463 -7.72 -1.73 3.05
N GLN A 464 -8.57 -2.73 3.23
CA GLN A 464 -9.30 -2.94 4.48
C GLN A 464 -9.15 -4.38 4.95
N LYS A 465 -8.86 -4.55 6.24
CA LYS A 465 -8.81 -5.86 6.88
C LYS A 465 -10.19 -6.28 7.34
N GLY A 466 -10.49 -7.57 7.17
CA GLY A 466 -11.66 -8.22 7.75
C GLY A 466 -11.46 -8.71 9.18
N THR A 467 -12.33 -9.62 9.60
CA THR A 467 -12.27 -10.29 10.91
C THR A 467 -11.25 -11.43 10.99
N GLY A 468 -10.59 -11.79 9.88
CA GLY A 468 -9.66 -12.92 9.80
C GLY A 468 -8.26 -12.61 10.35
N SER A 469 -7.56 -13.65 10.79
CA SER A 469 -6.15 -13.62 11.20
C SER A 469 -5.22 -13.89 10.01
N GLY A 470 -4.28 -12.99 9.72
CA GLY A 470 -3.28 -13.17 8.65
C GLY A 470 -2.71 -11.82 8.18
N SER A 471 -1.47 -11.81 7.66
CA SER A 471 -0.80 -10.61 7.17
C SER A 471 -0.50 -10.69 5.67
N GLY A 472 -1.14 -9.84 4.86
CA GLY A 472 -0.92 -9.80 3.40
C GLY A 472 0.23 -8.88 2.99
N THR A 473 0.80 -9.09 1.80
CA THR A 473 1.69 -8.12 1.15
C THR A 473 0.99 -7.45 -0.02
N PHE A 474 0.89 -6.13 0.04
CA PHE A 474 0.26 -5.28 -0.97
C PHE A 474 1.33 -4.46 -1.68
N THR A 475 1.77 -4.91 -2.84
CA THR A 475 2.77 -4.20 -3.65
C THR A 475 2.06 -3.36 -4.70
N LEU A 476 1.98 -2.04 -4.49
CA LEU A 476 1.24 -1.12 -5.35
C LEU A 476 2.01 -0.72 -6.62
N GLY A 477 3.29 -1.09 -6.72
CA GLY A 477 4.15 -0.73 -7.85
C GLY A 477 4.39 0.78 -7.95
N THR A 478 4.48 1.29 -9.18
CA THR A 478 4.54 2.74 -9.43
C THR A 478 3.12 3.29 -9.46
N VAL A 479 2.86 4.33 -8.65
CA VAL A 479 1.50 4.90 -8.51
C VAL A 479 1.40 6.29 -9.12
N SER A 480 0.34 6.56 -9.87
CA SER A 480 -0.03 7.89 -10.35
C SER A 480 -1.49 8.14 -9.95
N ILE A 481 -1.70 8.76 -8.80
CA ILE A 481 -3.00 8.91 -8.16
C ILE A 481 -3.41 10.38 -8.12
N PHE A 482 -4.61 10.67 -8.64
CA PHE A 482 -5.20 12.00 -8.60
C PHE A 482 -6.65 11.93 -8.07
N THR A 483 -6.90 12.56 -6.92
CA THR A 483 -8.23 12.58 -6.28
C THR A 483 -8.68 14.01 -5.96
N SER A 484 -9.99 14.24 -5.82
CA SER A 484 -10.54 15.57 -5.51
C SER A 484 -11.38 15.66 -4.22
N ALA A 485 -12.03 14.57 -3.83
CA ALA A 485 -12.87 14.50 -2.63
C ALA A 485 -12.72 13.16 -1.89
N GLN A 486 -11.69 12.38 -2.25
CA GLN A 486 -11.46 11.04 -1.75
C GLN A 486 -9.99 10.83 -1.46
N LYS A 487 -9.69 9.94 -0.53
CA LYS A 487 -8.31 9.67 -0.12
C LYS A 487 -7.50 9.06 -1.27
N GLY A 488 -6.22 9.39 -1.36
CA GLY A 488 -5.31 8.76 -2.32
C GLY A 488 -5.14 7.27 -2.00
N LEU A 489 -4.60 6.99 -0.81
CA LEU A 489 -4.53 5.65 -0.23
C LEU A 489 -5.18 5.64 1.16
N LEU A 490 -6.17 4.76 1.32
CA LEU A 490 -6.78 4.43 2.61
C LEU A 490 -6.37 3.01 2.98
N ALA A 491 -5.72 2.84 4.13
CA ALA A 491 -5.38 1.54 4.68
C ALA A 491 -5.65 1.51 6.20
N THR A 492 -6.75 0.89 6.61
CA THR A 492 -7.16 0.82 8.02
C THR A 492 -7.15 -0.61 8.53
N ASN A 493 -6.68 -0.77 9.77
CA ASN A 493 -6.59 -2.05 10.47
C ASN A 493 -5.81 -3.13 9.72
N ILE A 494 -4.88 -2.76 8.84
CA ILE A 494 -4.11 -3.72 8.05
C ILE A 494 -3.03 -4.41 8.86
N ASP A 495 -3.07 -5.74 8.92
CA ASP A 495 -1.91 -6.56 9.31
C ASP A 495 -1.14 -6.89 8.03
N GLY A 496 0.15 -6.54 7.96
CA GLY A 496 1.00 -6.88 6.81
C GLY A 496 1.74 -5.70 6.19
N THR A 497 2.17 -5.87 4.94
CA THR A 497 3.12 -4.96 4.29
C THR A 497 2.48 -4.18 3.15
N ILE A 498 2.70 -2.86 3.09
CA ILE A 498 2.31 -2.02 1.96
C ILE A 498 3.58 -1.50 1.29
N ASN A 499 3.79 -1.85 0.02
CA ASN A 499 4.94 -1.43 -0.78
C ASN A 499 4.53 -0.52 -1.93
N SER A 500 5.40 0.42 -2.30
CA SER A 500 5.32 1.18 -3.55
C SER A 500 6.72 1.50 -4.05
N THR A 501 6.91 1.60 -5.37
CA THR A 501 8.23 1.77 -6.00
C THR A 501 8.49 3.20 -6.49
N GLY A 502 7.49 4.09 -6.42
CA GLY A 502 7.61 5.50 -6.80
C GLY A 502 6.30 6.11 -7.27
N GLY A 503 6.40 7.30 -7.87
CA GLY A 503 5.29 7.97 -8.55
C GLY A 503 4.70 9.15 -7.77
N THR A 504 3.45 9.51 -8.06
CA THR A 504 2.77 10.71 -7.57
C THR A 504 1.45 10.35 -6.90
N ILE A 505 1.18 10.97 -5.75
CA ILE A 505 -0.15 11.01 -5.15
C ILE A 505 -0.52 12.48 -4.95
N ASP A 506 -1.61 12.91 -5.57
CA ASP A 506 -2.12 14.27 -5.50
C ASP A 506 -3.60 14.23 -5.11
N ALA A 507 -3.90 14.57 -3.85
CA ALA A 507 -5.24 14.51 -3.29
C ALA A 507 -5.76 15.89 -2.90
N LEU A 508 -6.80 16.39 -3.58
CA LEU A 508 -7.44 17.63 -3.17
C LEU A 508 -8.46 17.38 -2.05
N SER A 509 -8.59 18.35 -1.15
CA SER A 509 -9.61 18.41 -0.07
C SER A 509 -9.62 17.24 0.93
N THR A 510 -8.79 16.21 0.76
CA THR A 510 -8.74 14.98 1.55
C THR A 510 -7.30 14.48 1.72
N SER A 511 -7.11 13.46 2.56
CA SER A 511 -5.81 12.86 2.85
C SER A 511 -5.19 12.22 1.61
N ALA A 512 -3.91 12.49 1.35
CA ALA A 512 -3.19 11.73 0.34
C ALA A 512 -2.88 10.32 0.84
N LEU A 513 -2.45 10.20 2.10
CA LEU A 513 -2.21 8.93 2.78
C LEU A 513 -2.94 8.89 4.11
N ASP A 514 -3.75 7.87 4.33
CA ASP A 514 -4.35 7.55 5.62
C ASP A 514 -4.12 6.08 5.93
N ILE A 515 -3.03 5.80 6.64
CA ILE A 515 -2.60 4.45 7.01
C ILE A 515 -2.62 4.34 8.52
N ALA A 516 -3.60 3.60 9.04
CA ALA A 516 -3.81 3.39 10.46
C ALA A 516 -3.83 1.88 10.73
N GLY A 517 -2.68 1.35 11.13
CA GLY A 517 -2.51 -0.06 11.45
C GLY A 517 -3.01 -0.44 12.84
N PRO A 518 -3.18 -1.76 13.10
CA PRO A 518 -3.09 -2.25 14.46
C PRO A 518 -1.65 -2.11 14.96
N ALA A 519 -1.48 -1.88 16.27
CA ALA A 519 -0.20 -1.58 16.90
C ALA A 519 0.94 -2.51 16.45
N GLY A 520 1.89 -2.00 15.66
CA GLY A 520 3.12 -2.69 15.26
C GLY A 520 3.00 -3.68 14.10
N PHE A 521 1.82 -3.82 13.47
CA PHE A 521 1.59 -4.86 12.45
C PHE A 521 1.63 -4.37 11.00
N THR A 522 1.37 -3.08 10.73
CA THR A 522 1.49 -2.54 9.36
C THR A 522 2.93 -2.14 9.08
N THR A 523 3.59 -2.87 8.19
CA THR A 523 4.95 -2.57 7.72
C THR A 523 4.89 -1.78 6.42
N LEU A 524 5.62 -0.66 6.35
CA LEU A 524 5.73 0.15 5.14
C LEU A 524 7.01 -0.21 4.38
N GLY A 525 6.89 -0.38 3.07
CA GLY A 525 8.00 -0.41 2.11
C GLY A 525 7.69 0.59 0.99
N MET A 526 7.30 1.80 1.37
CA MET A 526 6.72 2.77 0.46
C MET A 526 7.78 3.75 -0.06
N THR A 527 7.86 3.88 -1.38
CA THR A 527 8.52 4.97 -2.08
C THR A 527 7.50 5.73 -2.91
N ILE A 528 7.38 7.04 -2.70
CA ILE A 528 6.56 7.99 -3.45
C ILE A 528 7.45 9.19 -3.80
N GLY A 529 7.43 9.64 -5.06
CA GLY A 529 8.27 10.76 -5.52
C GLY A 529 7.67 12.13 -5.23
N THR A 530 6.35 12.27 -5.39
CA THR A 530 5.61 13.50 -5.12
C THR A 530 4.32 13.21 -4.37
N LEU A 531 4.13 13.88 -3.24
CA LEU A 531 2.97 13.73 -2.37
C LEU A 531 2.34 15.10 -2.10
N ASN A 532 1.18 15.36 -2.70
CA ASN A 532 0.43 16.60 -2.54
C ASN A 532 -0.90 16.32 -1.81
N SER A 533 -1.25 17.20 -0.88
CA SER A 533 -2.62 17.23 -0.34
C SER A 533 -3.02 18.63 0.12
N THR A 534 -4.28 18.99 -0.17
CA THR A 534 -4.88 20.28 0.20
C THR A 534 -6.08 20.13 1.14
N GLY A 535 -6.17 19.02 1.88
CA GLY A 535 -7.21 18.84 2.89
C GLY A 535 -7.18 17.50 3.63
N GLY A 536 -8.35 17.08 4.10
CA GLY A 536 -8.53 15.91 4.96
C GLY A 536 -8.32 16.21 6.44
N THR A 537 -8.65 15.25 7.32
CA THR A 537 -8.33 15.37 8.75
C THR A 537 -6.82 15.46 8.95
N ASN A 538 -6.07 14.64 8.22
CA ASN A 538 -4.62 14.77 8.08
C ASN A 538 -4.29 14.73 6.60
N ASN A 539 -3.31 15.51 6.14
CA ASN A 539 -2.81 15.32 4.78
C ASN A 539 -2.14 13.95 4.67
N VAL A 540 -1.38 13.60 5.71
CA VAL A 540 -0.73 12.30 5.91
C VAL A 540 -0.99 11.83 7.34
N ASN A 541 -1.58 10.64 7.48
CA ASN A 541 -1.68 9.91 8.74
C ASN A 541 -0.92 8.57 8.61
N LEU A 542 0.10 8.39 9.45
CA LEU A 542 0.84 7.14 9.61
C LEU A 542 0.80 6.72 11.08
N SER A 543 -0.19 5.90 11.42
CA SER A 543 -0.43 5.47 12.80
C SER A 543 -0.18 3.97 12.95
N ASN A 544 0.56 3.59 14.01
CA ASN A 544 0.95 2.22 14.33
C ASN A 544 1.81 1.51 13.26
N CYS A 545 2.48 2.28 12.40
CA CYS A 545 3.28 1.74 11.30
C CYS A 545 4.72 1.39 11.72
N SER A 546 5.32 0.44 11.03
CA SER A 546 6.76 0.13 11.05
C SER A 546 7.35 0.18 9.62
N GLY A 547 8.61 -0.19 9.43
CA GLY A 547 9.26 -0.18 8.11
C GLY A 547 9.68 1.22 7.64
N THR A 548 9.66 1.46 6.34
CA THR A 548 10.14 2.70 5.70
C THR A 548 9.07 3.34 4.80
N ALA A 549 8.88 4.65 4.95
CA ALA A 549 8.08 5.50 4.07
C ALA A 549 8.92 6.67 3.55
N SER A 550 9.44 6.53 2.32
CA SER A 550 10.12 7.60 1.59
C SER A 550 9.10 8.34 0.72
N LEU A 551 8.62 9.48 1.19
CA LEU A 551 7.48 10.22 0.61
C LEU A 551 7.88 11.37 -0.33
N GLY A 552 9.16 11.48 -0.66
CA GLY A 552 9.64 12.35 -1.73
C GLY A 552 9.39 13.84 -1.46
N SER A 553 8.96 14.58 -2.48
CA SER A 553 8.66 16.02 -2.45
C SER A 553 7.15 16.29 -2.51
N GLY A 554 6.73 17.56 -2.65
CA GLY A 554 5.32 17.94 -2.79
C GLY A 554 4.93 19.07 -1.83
N ALA A 555 3.63 19.25 -1.63
CA ALA A 555 3.07 20.25 -0.74
C ALA A 555 1.87 19.71 0.04
N LEU A 556 1.89 19.86 1.37
CA LEU A 556 0.79 19.54 2.27
C LEU A 556 0.23 20.81 2.88
N SER A 557 -1.09 20.99 2.83
CA SER A 557 -1.75 22.18 3.34
C SER A 557 -3.21 21.92 3.69
N ALA A 558 -3.81 22.84 4.46
CA ALA A 558 -5.24 22.93 4.70
C ALA A 558 -5.92 21.67 5.32
N ALA A 559 -5.15 20.82 6.00
CA ALA A 559 -5.73 19.72 6.78
C ALA A 559 -6.59 20.28 7.92
N SER A 560 -7.80 19.74 8.14
CA SER A 560 -8.69 20.17 9.23
C SER A 560 -8.23 19.71 10.62
N GLY A 561 -7.31 18.74 10.68
CA GLY A 561 -6.58 18.28 11.85
C GLY A 561 -5.08 18.54 11.67
N THR A 562 -4.22 17.61 12.08
CA THR A 562 -2.76 17.78 11.92
C THR A 562 -2.33 17.56 10.46
N SER A 563 -1.51 18.42 9.86
CA SER A 563 -1.09 18.21 8.46
C SER A 563 -0.33 16.88 8.27
N PHE A 564 0.72 16.64 9.06
CA PHE A 564 1.46 15.38 9.08
C PHE A 564 1.41 14.72 10.46
N LEU A 565 0.68 13.60 10.57
CA LEU A 565 0.53 12.84 11.81
C LEU A 565 1.32 11.54 11.76
N VAL A 566 2.18 11.33 12.75
CA VAL A 566 2.82 10.06 13.08
C VAL A 566 2.44 9.69 14.50
N SER A 567 1.76 8.57 14.71
CA SER A 567 1.38 8.13 16.04
C SER A 567 1.74 6.66 16.29
N ALA A 568 2.36 6.38 17.43
CA ALA A 568 2.86 5.04 17.78
C ALA A 568 3.79 4.43 16.72
N GLY A 569 4.13 3.15 16.87
CA GLY A 569 4.94 2.41 15.89
C GLY A 569 6.41 2.82 15.82
N SER A 570 7.10 2.36 14.78
CA SER A 570 8.56 2.50 14.59
C SER A 570 8.98 2.82 13.14
N ALA A 571 8.06 3.30 12.31
CA ALA A 571 8.33 3.61 10.91
C ALA A 571 9.41 4.71 10.76
N ALA A 572 10.38 4.45 9.87
CA ALA A 572 11.30 5.46 9.37
C ALA A 572 10.63 6.23 8.23
N ILE A 573 10.61 7.55 8.31
CA ILE A 573 9.85 8.44 7.43
C ILE A 573 10.77 9.51 6.88
N THR A 574 10.72 9.74 5.57
CA THR A 574 11.39 10.89 4.92
C THR A 574 10.38 11.65 4.08
N TYR A 575 10.26 12.95 4.30
CA TYR A 575 9.45 13.84 3.45
C TYR A 575 10.15 15.19 3.25
N ASN A 576 10.42 15.53 2.00
CA ASN A 576 11.16 16.73 1.58
C ASN A 576 10.27 17.81 0.98
N GLY A 577 8.95 17.59 0.93
CA GLY A 577 7.99 18.59 0.47
C GLY A 577 7.65 19.62 1.55
N THR A 578 6.98 20.70 1.14
CA THR A 578 6.54 21.75 2.07
C THR A 578 5.34 21.29 2.89
N ILE A 579 5.23 21.80 4.12
CA ILE A 579 4.08 21.57 5.00
C ILE A 579 3.61 22.91 5.54
N SER A 580 2.34 23.25 5.33
CA SER A 580 1.74 24.46 5.87
C SER A 580 0.49 24.16 6.68
N GLN A 581 0.26 24.98 7.71
CA GLN A 581 -0.97 24.93 8.50
C GLN A 581 -1.40 26.32 8.95
N SER A 582 -2.72 26.59 8.90
CA SER A 582 -3.29 27.92 9.17
C SER A 582 -4.60 27.95 9.98
N ASN A 583 -5.02 26.83 10.58
CA ASN A 583 -6.37 26.65 11.15
C ASN A 583 -6.42 26.11 12.60
N ALA A 584 -5.52 26.54 13.47
CA ALA A 584 -5.48 26.15 14.89
C ALA A 584 -4.98 24.73 15.21
N GLN A 585 -4.58 23.96 14.20
CA GLN A 585 -4.08 22.59 14.39
C GLN A 585 -2.54 22.52 14.32
N LYS A 586 -1.98 21.35 14.65
CA LYS A 586 -0.54 21.09 14.55
C LYS A 586 -0.11 20.96 13.08
N VAL A 587 1.09 21.41 12.73
CA VAL A 587 1.65 21.18 11.39
C VAL A 587 2.27 19.77 11.28
N ILE A 588 3.00 19.35 12.31
CA ILE A 588 3.58 18.01 12.44
C ILE A 588 3.34 17.53 13.86
N ASP A 589 2.83 16.31 14.02
CA ASP A 589 2.67 15.65 15.31
C ASP A 589 3.32 14.27 15.27
N ILE A 590 4.29 14.05 16.14
CA ILE A 590 5.00 12.78 16.30
C ILE A 590 4.79 12.35 17.75
N ALA A 591 3.89 11.38 17.95
CA ALA A 591 3.45 11.00 19.29
C ALA A 591 3.70 9.52 19.55
N SER A 592 4.18 9.19 20.75
CA SER A 592 4.31 7.82 21.27
C SER A 592 5.14 6.87 20.40
N THR A 593 6.09 7.40 19.61
CA THR A 593 6.87 6.56 18.70
C THR A 593 7.95 5.77 19.43
N THR A 594 8.20 4.56 18.95
CA THR A 594 9.11 3.56 19.55
C THR A 594 10.33 3.29 18.68
N GLY A 595 10.61 4.07 17.63
CA GLY A 595 11.74 3.83 16.74
C GLY A 595 11.57 4.48 15.37
N GLY A 596 12.55 4.26 14.50
CA GLY A 596 12.58 4.79 13.14
C GLY A 596 12.96 6.27 13.10
N ALA A 597 13.81 6.64 12.15
CA ALA A 597 14.19 8.03 11.94
C ALA A 597 13.10 8.77 11.17
N LYS A 598 12.72 9.97 11.61
CA LYS A 598 11.77 10.85 10.92
C LYS A 598 12.50 12.08 10.42
N ALA A 599 12.55 12.29 9.11
CA ALA A 599 13.27 13.37 8.47
C ALA A 599 12.32 14.24 7.63
N PHE A 600 12.27 15.53 7.95
CA PHE A 600 11.47 16.52 7.25
C PHE A 600 12.38 17.58 6.63
N GLY A 601 12.53 17.52 5.31
CA GLY A 601 13.48 18.34 4.55
C GLY A 601 12.91 19.62 3.95
N GLY A 602 11.59 19.67 3.70
CA GLY A 602 10.95 20.83 3.10
C GLY A 602 10.53 21.88 4.12
N ASN A 603 10.29 23.11 3.64
CA ASN A 603 9.95 24.24 4.49
C ASN A 603 8.62 24.01 5.25
N ILE A 604 8.60 24.45 6.51
CA ILE A 604 7.46 24.33 7.42
C ILE A 604 6.94 25.74 7.71
N THR A 605 5.67 25.98 7.39
CA THR A 605 4.99 27.26 7.59
C THR A 605 3.82 27.10 8.56
N ILE A 606 3.85 27.82 9.67
CA ILE A 606 2.82 27.83 10.71
C ILE A 606 2.24 29.24 10.76
N SER A 607 0.96 29.39 10.45
CA SER A 607 0.29 30.70 10.45
C SER A 607 -1.09 30.61 11.11
N GLY A 608 -1.76 31.76 11.26
CA GLY A 608 -3.02 31.84 12.01
C GLY A 608 -2.87 31.29 13.42
N SER A 609 -3.93 30.75 14.01
CA SER A 609 -3.87 30.21 15.38
C SER A 609 -3.19 28.83 15.51
N SER A 610 -2.51 28.34 14.47
CA SER A 610 -1.98 26.97 14.38
C SER A 610 -0.91 26.67 15.41
N THR A 611 -0.87 25.41 15.85
CA THR A 611 0.24 24.89 16.66
C THR A 611 1.35 24.39 15.74
N GLY A 612 2.60 24.44 16.18
CA GLY A 612 3.72 24.04 15.35
C GLY A 612 4.05 22.55 15.41
N ILE A 613 5.34 22.25 15.54
CA ILE A 613 5.89 20.89 15.54
C ILE A 613 5.78 20.32 16.95
N SER A 614 5.18 19.14 17.10
CA SER A 614 5.01 18.45 18.37
C SER A 614 5.68 17.08 18.33
N ILE A 615 6.58 16.81 19.28
CA ILE A 615 7.26 15.52 19.48
C ILE A 615 7.03 15.08 20.91
N THR A 616 6.19 14.08 21.13
CA THR A 616 5.72 13.72 22.48
C THR A 616 5.77 12.22 22.76
N GLY A 617 6.04 11.86 24.01
CA GLY A 617 5.83 10.49 24.51
C GLY A 617 6.69 9.42 23.84
N SER A 618 7.76 9.76 23.13
CA SER A 618 8.58 8.77 22.43
C SER A 618 9.53 8.06 23.40
N THR A 619 9.50 6.72 23.44
CA THR A 619 10.03 5.96 24.58
C THR A 619 11.26 5.06 24.32
N ASN A 620 11.65 4.83 23.07
CA ASN A 620 12.68 3.81 22.79
C ASN A 620 14.12 4.31 23.02
N ALA A 621 14.83 3.63 23.92
CA ALA A 621 16.23 3.83 24.31
C ALA A 621 17.28 3.56 23.21
N THR A 622 16.93 2.95 22.08
CA THR A 622 17.87 2.73 20.98
C THR A 622 18.09 4.03 20.17
N SER A 623 19.33 4.32 19.77
CA SER A 623 19.75 5.51 18.99
C SER A 623 19.07 5.72 17.64
N THR A 624 18.13 4.85 17.25
CA THR A 624 17.41 4.87 15.97
C THR A 624 16.15 5.73 16.00
N ASN A 625 15.65 6.12 17.18
CA ASN A 625 14.52 7.06 17.28
C ASN A 625 15.03 8.51 17.22
N SER A 626 15.15 9.04 16.00
CA SER A 626 15.57 10.42 15.77
C SER A 626 14.52 11.20 14.99
N VAL A 627 14.32 12.47 15.32
CA VAL A 627 13.54 13.40 14.50
C VAL A 627 14.47 14.49 13.99
N THR A 628 14.53 14.68 12.68
CA THR A 628 15.33 15.74 12.05
C THR A 628 14.43 16.63 11.21
N ILE A 629 14.39 17.91 11.55
CA ILE A 629 13.71 18.96 10.80
C ILE A 629 14.79 19.83 10.16
N SER A 630 15.12 19.56 8.89
CA SER A 630 16.15 20.30 8.15
C SER A 630 15.58 21.38 7.23
N GLY A 631 14.27 21.37 6.99
CA GLY A 631 13.57 22.49 6.35
C GLY A 631 13.56 23.74 7.22
N ASN A 632 13.45 24.91 6.59
CA ASN A 632 13.30 26.17 7.31
C ASN A 632 11.94 26.23 8.01
N ILE A 633 11.90 26.83 9.20
CA ILE A 633 10.67 27.00 9.99
C ILE A 633 10.29 28.47 10.02
N THR A 634 9.05 28.76 9.62
CA THR A 634 8.44 30.09 9.72
C THR A 634 7.13 29.96 10.50
N ALA A 635 7.07 30.52 11.71
CA ALA A 635 5.87 30.56 12.53
C ALA A 635 5.44 32.01 12.79
N THR A 636 4.24 32.39 12.34
CA THR A 636 3.75 33.78 12.38
C THR A 636 2.46 33.99 13.17
N ALA A 637 1.91 33.00 13.89
CA ALA A 637 0.84 33.29 14.86
C ALA A 637 0.56 32.24 15.98
N ALA A 638 0.13 32.84 17.10
CA ALA A 638 -0.55 32.43 18.35
C ALA A 638 -0.02 31.33 19.28
N GLN A 639 0.30 30.13 18.80
CA GLN A 639 0.53 28.96 19.70
C GLN A 639 1.99 28.52 19.73
N THR A 640 2.33 27.53 20.57
CA THR A 640 3.71 27.03 20.66
C THR A 640 4.19 26.45 19.33
N ALA A 641 5.31 26.97 18.83
CA ALA A 641 5.85 26.59 17.53
C ALA A 641 6.64 25.28 17.58
N ILE A 642 7.34 25.01 18.68
CA ILE A 642 8.07 23.76 18.88
C ILE A 642 7.78 23.23 20.27
N THR A 643 7.17 22.05 20.34
CA THR A 643 6.97 21.29 21.57
C THR A 643 7.72 19.98 21.49
N VAL A 644 8.60 19.74 22.45
CA VAL A 644 9.24 18.44 22.66
C VAL A 644 8.99 18.05 24.11
N SER A 645 8.21 17.02 24.38
CA SER A 645 7.88 16.68 25.77
C SER A 645 7.68 15.21 26.08
N SER A 646 7.99 14.84 27.32
CA SER A 646 7.75 13.49 27.86
C SER A 646 8.40 12.39 27.03
N ASN A 647 9.53 12.69 26.38
CA ASN A 647 10.32 11.71 25.64
C ASN A 647 11.39 11.12 26.56
N THR A 648 11.63 9.82 26.50
CA THR A 648 12.59 9.15 27.41
C THR A 648 13.93 8.77 26.73
N ALA A 649 14.04 9.00 25.42
CA ALA A 649 15.23 8.75 24.62
C ALA A 649 15.11 9.36 23.21
N GLY A 650 16.24 9.40 22.50
CA GLY A 650 16.30 9.83 21.09
C GLY A 650 17.01 11.18 20.89
N THR A 651 17.26 11.49 19.61
CA THR A 651 17.89 12.76 19.19
C THR A 651 16.92 13.56 18.34
N PHE A 652 16.62 14.78 18.76
CA PHE A 652 15.70 15.69 18.07
C PHE A 652 16.47 16.91 17.56
N THR A 653 16.54 17.08 16.25
CA THR A 653 17.41 18.07 15.60
C THR A 653 16.59 19.02 14.73
N PHE A 654 16.77 20.32 14.93
CA PHE A 654 16.20 21.39 14.12
C PHE A 654 17.33 22.15 13.41
N SER A 655 17.60 21.78 12.16
CA SER A 655 18.83 22.16 11.42
C SER A 655 18.59 23.08 10.23
N GLY A 656 17.36 23.52 9.96
CA GLY A 656 17.07 24.52 8.93
C GLY A 656 17.85 25.82 9.16
N THR A 657 18.32 26.47 8.11
CA THR A 657 19.13 27.70 8.21
C THR A 657 18.38 28.89 8.79
N THR A 658 17.05 28.87 8.74
CA THR A 658 16.17 29.84 9.41
C THR A 658 15.08 29.11 10.21
N LYS A 659 14.89 29.59 11.44
CA LYS A 659 13.88 29.15 12.40
C LYS A 659 13.25 30.40 12.99
N SER A 660 12.45 31.09 12.17
CA SER A 660 11.79 32.36 12.51
C SER A 660 10.47 32.07 13.23
N ILE A 661 10.43 32.35 14.52
CA ILE A 661 9.32 31.99 15.41
C ILE A 661 8.78 33.24 16.06
N SER A 662 7.52 33.57 15.78
CA SER A 662 6.79 34.65 16.44
C SER A 662 5.53 34.10 17.12
N THR A 663 5.47 34.20 18.45
CA THR A 663 4.30 33.81 19.26
C THR A 663 3.78 34.97 20.12
N SER A 664 2.57 34.82 20.66
CA SER A 664 1.98 35.83 21.55
C SER A 664 2.16 35.43 23.02
N THR A 665 1.18 34.72 23.58
CA THR A 665 1.10 34.30 24.99
C THR A 665 1.65 32.91 25.24
N ALA A 666 1.69 32.07 24.20
CA ALA A 666 2.27 30.74 24.28
C ALA A 666 3.81 30.78 24.20
N ASN A 667 4.47 29.83 24.86
CA ASN A 667 5.92 29.66 24.74
C ASN A 667 6.29 29.39 23.28
N ALA A 668 7.33 30.02 22.76
CA ALA A 668 7.77 29.81 21.38
C ALA A 668 8.39 28.41 21.21
N VAL A 669 9.37 28.08 22.05
CA VAL A 669 9.96 26.75 22.17
C VAL A 669 9.71 26.20 23.57
N ASN A 670 9.11 25.01 23.65
CA ASN A 670 8.80 24.34 24.90
C ASN A 670 9.37 22.91 24.93
N LEU A 671 10.41 22.71 25.72
CA LEU A 671 11.07 21.43 25.95
C LEU A 671 10.79 21.00 27.40
N ALA A 672 9.95 20.01 27.64
CA ALA A 672 9.56 19.63 29.00
C ALA A 672 9.67 18.12 29.25
N THR A 673 10.35 17.70 30.31
CA THR A 673 10.43 16.29 30.75
C THR A 673 10.99 15.34 29.68
N ASN A 674 12.15 15.66 29.10
CA ASN A 674 12.77 14.89 28.01
C ASN A 674 13.99 14.07 28.49
N THR A 675 13.86 13.38 29.62
CA THR A 675 14.93 12.57 30.21
C THR A 675 15.55 11.62 29.17
N GLY A 676 16.87 11.52 29.07
CA GLY A 676 17.51 10.62 28.11
C GLY A 676 17.59 11.15 26.67
N CYS A 677 16.97 12.29 26.34
CA CYS A 677 17.02 12.86 24.99
C CYS A 677 18.16 13.87 24.78
N THR A 678 18.63 13.96 23.53
CA THR A 678 19.45 15.09 23.05
C THR A 678 18.64 15.95 22.10
N ILE A 679 18.57 17.26 22.36
CA ILE A 679 17.80 18.22 21.57
C ILE A 679 18.76 19.26 21.00
N ASN A 680 18.82 19.39 19.68
CA ASN A 680 19.76 20.24 18.97
C ASN A 680 19.04 21.27 18.10
N PHE A 681 19.39 22.53 18.28
CA PHE A 681 19.12 23.60 17.32
C PHE A 681 20.44 23.96 16.66
N SER A 682 20.64 23.48 15.42
CA SER A 682 21.91 23.64 14.72
C SER A 682 21.82 24.63 13.54
N ASN A 683 22.97 24.99 12.98
CA ASN A 683 23.12 25.88 11.83
C ASN A 683 22.63 27.33 12.05
N GLY A 684 22.43 27.75 13.30
CA GLY A 684 21.98 29.09 13.64
C GLY A 684 20.52 29.38 13.23
N GLY A 685 20.19 30.67 13.18
CA GLY A 685 18.92 31.19 12.69
C GLY A 685 17.71 30.94 13.57
N LEU A 686 17.89 30.50 14.82
CA LEU A 686 16.82 30.45 15.83
C LEU A 686 16.47 31.87 16.27
N ALA A 687 15.52 32.49 15.57
CA ALA A 687 15.07 33.84 15.83
C ALA A 687 13.67 33.79 16.46
N ILE A 688 13.61 34.10 17.76
CA ILE A 688 12.39 34.01 18.56
C ILE A 688 11.90 35.41 18.94
N THR A 689 10.62 35.67 18.69
CA THR A 689 9.88 36.84 19.17
C THR A 689 8.64 36.39 19.94
N THR A 690 8.46 36.85 21.17
CA THR A 690 7.27 36.56 21.98
C THR A 690 6.69 37.84 22.60
N SER A 691 5.39 37.84 22.91
CA SER A 691 4.74 38.97 23.61
C SER A 691 4.75 38.77 25.13
N SER A 692 4.19 37.67 25.62
CA SER A 692 4.17 37.33 27.05
C SER A 692 4.46 35.86 27.34
N GLY A 693 4.51 35.01 26.32
CA GLY A 693 5.02 33.64 26.46
C GLY A 693 6.53 33.59 26.63
N VAL A 694 7.05 32.49 27.20
CA VAL A 694 8.50 32.28 27.33
C VAL A 694 9.12 32.09 25.94
N GLY A 695 10.24 32.74 25.67
CA GLY A 695 10.94 32.59 24.38
C GLY A 695 11.44 31.16 24.18
N PHE A 696 12.35 30.73 25.05
CA PHE A 696 12.89 29.37 25.06
C PHE A 696 12.75 28.76 26.47
N ASN A 697 11.90 27.74 26.59
CA ASN A 697 11.64 27.04 27.85
C ASN A 697 12.17 25.60 27.79
N ALA A 698 13.08 25.24 28.68
CA ALA A 698 13.63 23.89 28.82
C ALA A 698 13.58 23.43 30.29
N THR A 699 12.68 22.51 30.62
CA THR A 699 12.40 22.09 32.01
C THR A 699 12.34 20.58 32.18
N GLY A 700 12.58 20.11 33.41
CA GLY A 700 12.26 18.73 33.81
C GLY A 700 13.15 17.64 33.21
N GLY A 701 14.32 18.01 32.69
CA GLY A 701 15.36 17.08 32.27
C GLY A 701 15.50 16.92 30.75
N ALA A 702 16.76 16.82 30.32
CA ALA A 702 17.24 16.28 29.04
C ALA A 702 18.70 15.89 29.23
N THR A 703 19.23 14.94 28.44
CA THR A 703 20.66 14.60 28.47
C THR A 703 21.51 15.75 27.96
N ALA A 704 21.02 16.46 26.94
CA ALA A 704 21.65 17.67 26.42
C ALA A 704 20.65 18.49 25.62
N VAL A 705 20.62 19.80 25.87
CA VAL A 705 20.05 20.81 24.97
C VAL A 705 21.19 21.66 24.41
N ASN A 706 21.26 21.80 23.08
CA ASN A 706 22.30 22.54 22.38
C ASN A 706 21.67 23.57 21.42
N VAL A 707 22.23 24.77 21.38
CA VAL A 707 21.93 25.79 20.37
C VAL A 707 23.27 26.24 19.77
N THR A 708 23.58 25.80 18.56
CA THR A 708 24.86 26.12 17.90
C THR A 708 24.73 27.36 17.02
N THR A 709 25.85 28.04 16.80
CA THR A 709 25.93 29.15 15.86
C THR A 709 25.82 28.66 14.40
N GLY A 710 25.66 29.61 13.49
CA GLY A 710 25.65 29.40 12.04
C GLY A 710 25.67 30.74 11.32
N THR A 711 25.33 30.74 10.02
CA THR A 711 25.33 31.97 9.21
C THR A 711 24.33 33.01 9.72
N ASN A 712 23.15 32.57 10.15
CA ASN A 712 22.14 33.43 10.74
C ASN A 712 22.26 33.43 12.26
N ASN A 713 22.10 34.60 12.87
CA ASN A 713 22.17 34.74 14.32
C ASN A 713 21.01 34.04 15.03
N ASN A 714 21.30 33.44 16.18
CA ASN A 714 20.27 33.02 17.13
C ASN A 714 19.90 34.22 18.00
N THR A 715 18.63 34.55 18.12
CA THR A 715 18.14 35.70 18.87
C THR A 715 16.87 35.36 19.64
N ILE A 716 16.69 35.98 20.81
CA ILE A 716 15.43 35.97 21.54
C ILE A 716 15.02 37.41 21.85
N SER A 717 13.78 37.76 21.56
CA SER A 717 13.14 39.01 21.95
C SER A 717 11.79 38.71 22.59
N SER A 718 11.66 38.89 23.89
CA SER A 718 10.41 38.70 24.62
C SER A 718 9.86 40.03 25.14
N GLY A 719 8.54 40.14 25.29
CA GLY A 719 7.92 41.18 26.10
C GLY A 719 7.95 40.80 27.59
N SER A 720 6.78 40.56 28.18
CA SER A 720 6.64 40.27 29.63
C SER A 720 6.90 38.81 30.03
N GLY A 721 7.16 37.92 29.07
CA GLY A 721 7.58 36.55 29.35
C GLY A 721 9.09 36.47 29.58
N THR A 722 9.55 35.51 30.39
CA THR A 722 11.00 35.21 30.48
C THR A 722 11.56 34.89 29.10
N ALA A 723 12.69 35.47 28.71
CA ALA A 723 13.27 35.20 27.39
C ALA A 723 13.84 33.78 27.31
N LEU A 724 14.62 33.37 28.31
CA LEU A 724 15.26 32.06 28.39
C LEU A 724 15.06 31.46 29.77
N ASN A 725 14.41 30.30 29.84
CA ASN A 725 14.25 29.52 31.06
C ASN A 725 14.82 28.11 30.85
N VAL A 726 15.81 27.73 31.65
CA VAL A 726 16.42 26.40 31.65
C VAL A 726 16.47 25.90 33.09
N ASN A 727 15.57 25.00 33.45
CA ASN A 727 15.46 24.50 34.82
C ASN A 727 15.60 22.98 34.86
N SER A 728 16.50 22.48 35.70
CA SER A 728 16.72 21.04 35.89
C SER A 728 16.98 20.32 34.57
N THR A 729 17.74 20.95 33.67
CA THR A 729 18.01 20.46 32.31
C THR A 729 19.47 20.65 31.97
N THR A 730 20.10 19.61 31.43
CA THR A 730 21.52 19.65 31.06
C THR A 730 21.73 20.44 29.77
N ILE A 731 22.59 21.46 29.84
CA ILE A 731 23.12 22.16 28.67
C ILE A 731 24.28 21.32 28.13
N GLY A 732 24.18 20.87 26.88
CA GLY A 732 25.24 20.04 26.29
C GLY A 732 26.53 20.82 26.06
N SER A 733 27.64 20.13 25.83
CA SER A 733 28.97 20.75 25.70
C SER A 733 29.09 21.77 24.56
N SER A 734 28.19 21.73 23.58
CA SER A 734 28.11 22.76 22.53
C SER A 734 27.53 24.08 23.04
N GLY A 735 26.86 24.09 24.19
CA GLY A 735 26.31 25.27 24.84
C GLY A 735 24.99 25.76 24.25
N LEU A 736 24.46 26.80 24.88
CA LEU A 736 23.38 27.63 24.36
C LEU A 736 23.99 28.91 23.82
N ASN A 737 24.21 28.99 22.50
CA ASN A 737 24.86 30.13 21.87
C ASN A 737 23.84 31.06 21.22
N PHE A 738 23.66 32.24 21.80
CA PHE A 738 22.80 33.29 21.28
C PHE A 738 23.64 34.51 20.91
N TYR A 739 23.32 35.13 19.77
CA TYR A 739 23.90 36.44 19.44
C TYR A 739 23.34 37.51 20.38
N SER A 740 22.01 37.50 20.59
CA SER A 740 21.35 38.40 21.53
C SER A 740 20.17 37.76 22.27
N ILE A 741 19.95 38.22 23.50
CA ILE A 741 18.77 37.91 24.30
C ILE A 741 18.23 39.21 24.88
N SER A 742 16.98 39.55 24.54
CA SER A 742 16.30 40.77 24.98
C SER A 742 14.94 40.46 25.62
N VAL A 743 14.57 41.20 26.65
CA VAL A 743 13.30 41.07 27.37
C VAL A 743 12.87 42.39 28.00
N ASN A 744 11.57 42.69 27.99
CA ASN A 744 11.01 43.94 28.52
C ASN A 744 9.73 43.69 29.33
N GLY A 745 9.83 43.71 30.67
CA GLY A 745 8.66 43.60 31.55
C GLY A 745 8.43 42.24 32.20
N ALA A 746 9.43 41.33 32.20
CA ALA A 746 9.30 40.01 32.81
C ALA A 746 9.62 40.01 34.31
N THR A 747 9.21 38.96 35.04
CA THR A 747 9.65 38.78 36.43
C THR A 747 11.13 38.46 36.51
N ASN A 748 11.59 37.51 35.70
CA ASN A 748 12.99 37.21 35.48
C ASN A 748 13.27 37.24 33.97
N GLY A 749 14.40 37.84 33.56
CA GLY A 749 14.77 37.93 32.14
C GLY A 749 15.35 36.62 31.60
N ILE A 750 16.39 36.11 32.26
CA ILE A 750 16.98 34.78 32.02
C ILE A 750 17.01 34.00 33.32
N ASN A 751 16.61 32.73 33.30
CA ASN A 751 16.68 31.83 34.44
C ASN A 751 17.40 30.53 34.04
N LEU A 752 18.57 30.26 34.62
CA LEU A 752 19.20 28.93 34.60
C LEU A 752 19.27 28.40 36.03
N ASN A 753 18.59 27.30 36.30
CA ASN A 753 18.57 26.68 37.61
C ASN A 753 18.91 25.18 37.51
N THR A 754 19.99 24.77 38.19
CA THR A 754 20.49 23.39 38.21
C THR A 754 20.87 22.90 36.80
N THR A 755 21.85 23.56 36.18
CA THR A 755 22.27 23.33 34.78
C THR A 755 23.79 23.31 34.59
N GLY A 756 24.28 23.02 33.37
CA GLY A 756 25.69 23.20 32.99
C GLY A 756 26.73 22.20 33.55
N SER A 757 26.31 21.14 34.25
CA SER A 757 27.24 20.17 34.86
C SER A 757 28.09 19.35 33.88
N SER A 758 27.78 19.35 32.58
CA SER A 758 28.46 18.60 31.51
C SER A 758 29.50 19.41 30.72
N GLY A 759 29.95 20.56 31.24
CA GLY A 759 30.91 21.44 30.57
C GLY A 759 30.29 22.39 29.53
N GLY A 760 28.97 22.35 29.36
CA GLY A 760 28.21 23.34 28.58
C GLY A 760 27.68 24.48 29.46
N GLY A 761 27.29 25.59 28.83
CA GLY A 761 26.67 26.73 29.51
C GLY A 761 26.04 27.72 28.53
N LEU A 762 25.69 28.91 29.02
CA LEU A 762 25.09 29.98 28.22
C LEU A 762 26.15 30.93 27.68
N ASN A 763 26.15 31.15 26.37
CA ASN A 763 27.02 32.09 25.69
C ASN A 763 26.18 33.12 24.92
N VAL A 764 26.16 34.36 25.41
CA VAL A 764 25.67 35.52 24.64
C VAL A 764 26.86 36.20 24.00
N THR A 765 26.91 36.20 22.67
CA THR A 765 28.15 36.47 21.91
C THR A 765 28.26 37.89 21.35
N GLY A 766 27.32 38.78 21.63
CA GLY A 766 27.18 40.12 21.04
C GLY A 766 28.51 40.80 20.64
N THR A 767 28.51 41.50 19.51
CA THR A 767 29.73 42.08 18.93
C THR A 767 29.83 43.59 19.11
N GLY A 768 31.04 44.14 19.08
CA GLY A 768 31.28 45.58 19.13
C GLY A 768 32.02 46.02 20.39
N THR A 769 32.23 47.32 20.53
CA THR A 769 33.04 47.92 21.60
C THR A 769 32.23 48.48 22.75
N THR A 770 30.89 48.45 22.67
CA THR A 770 29.96 48.94 23.70
C THR A 770 28.83 47.94 23.94
N ALA A 771 28.15 48.03 25.08
CA ALA A 771 26.98 47.21 25.39
C ALA A 771 25.80 47.47 24.42
N GLY A 772 24.94 46.45 24.26
CA GLY A 772 23.65 46.50 23.54
C GLY A 772 23.49 45.50 22.40
N SER A 773 24.56 45.10 21.71
CA SER A 773 24.47 44.14 20.61
C SER A 773 24.17 42.71 21.06
N GLY A 774 24.52 42.36 22.30
CA GLY A 774 24.13 41.12 22.99
C GLY A 774 22.69 41.12 23.49
N GLY A 775 21.96 42.22 23.30
CA GLY A 775 20.58 42.39 23.75
C GLY A 775 20.43 43.26 24.98
N THR A 776 19.17 43.49 25.35
CA THR A 776 18.78 44.35 26.46
C THR A 776 17.80 43.64 27.37
N ILE A 777 18.15 43.51 28.64
CA ILE A 777 17.29 43.04 29.72
C ILE A 777 16.74 44.26 30.44
N GLN A 778 15.42 44.49 30.40
CA GLN A 778 14.86 45.73 30.92
C GLN A 778 13.49 45.60 31.59
N ASN A 779 13.22 46.53 32.52
CA ASN A 779 11.98 46.61 33.28
C ASN A 779 11.62 45.27 33.94
N ILE A 780 12.59 44.69 34.64
CA ILE A 780 12.46 43.37 35.26
C ILE A 780 12.11 43.54 36.73
N SER A 781 11.04 42.89 37.17
CA SER A 781 10.55 43.11 38.53
C SER A 781 11.44 42.44 39.58
N ALA A 782 11.84 41.18 39.39
CA ALA A 782 12.71 40.46 40.33
C ALA A 782 14.16 40.49 39.84
N ARG A 783 14.68 39.43 39.21
CA ARG A 783 16.10 39.31 38.84
C ARG A 783 16.29 39.40 37.33
N GLY A 784 17.18 40.28 36.88
CA GLY A 784 17.47 40.49 35.46
C GLY A 784 17.91 39.18 34.79
N VAL A 785 18.97 38.59 35.34
CA VAL A 785 19.34 37.20 35.11
C VAL A 785 19.55 36.48 36.44
N GLU A 786 19.11 35.23 36.51
CA GLU A 786 19.25 34.34 37.65
C GLU A 786 19.99 33.07 37.22
N PHE A 787 21.15 32.83 37.82
CA PHE A 787 21.94 31.61 37.62
C PHE A 787 22.13 30.91 38.97
N ILE A 788 21.46 29.77 39.15
CA ILE A 788 21.51 28.96 40.37
C ILE A 788 22.05 27.58 40.03
N SER A 789 23.08 27.10 40.72
CA SER A 789 23.70 25.78 40.48
C SER A 789 23.99 25.55 38.99
N SER A 790 24.56 26.57 38.34
CA SER A 790 24.76 26.64 36.88
C SER A 790 26.20 27.04 36.58
N ASN A 791 26.75 26.63 35.44
CA ASN A 791 28.18 26.75 35.16
C ASN A 791 28.46 27.26 33.74
N ASN A 792 29.67 27.78 33.51
CA ASN A 792 30.15 28.24 32.20
C ASN A 792 29.27 29.32 31.58
N ILE A 793 29.13 30.44 32.29
CA ILE A 793 28.31 31.56 31.86
C ILE A 793 29.19 32.60 31.16
N SER A 794 28.84 32.97 29.93
CA SER A 794 29.47 34.06 29.19
C SER A 794 28.42 35.03 28.68
N LEU A 795 28.39 36.25 29.23
CA LEU A 795 27.53 37.34 28.74
C LEU A 795 28.39 38.45 28.16
N LYS A 796 28.10 38.86 26.93
CA LYS A 796 28.89 39.84 26.21
C LYS A 796 28.04 40.92 25.56
N ASN A 797 28.47 42.18 25.69
CA ASN A 797 27.86 43.35 25.07
C ASN A 797 26.35 43.48 25.39
N MET A 798 25.93 43.27 26.65
CA MET A 798 24.51 43.34 27.05
C MET A 798 24.19 44.58 27.88
N ASN A 799 22.98 45.11 27.70
CA ASN A 799 22.41 46.15 28.56
C ASN A 799 21.47 45.54 29.60
N PHE A 800 21.51 46.07 30.81
CA PHE A 800 20.62 45.80 31.92
C PHE A 800 20.05 47.14 32.39
N THR A 801 18.78 47.42 32.10
CA THR A 801 18.17 48.73 32.36
C THR A 801 16.90 48.58 33.15
N ASN A 802 16.86 49.05 34.40
CA ASN A 802 15.77 48.75 35.34
C ASN A 802 15.61 47.22 35.50
N ALA A 803 16.71 46.51 35.73
CA ALA A 803 16.77 45.05 35.64
C ALA A 803 16.50 44.31 36.97
N ASN A 804 16.09 45.03 38.01
CA ASN A 804 15.57 44.53 39.28
C ASN A 804 14.81 45.69 39.96
N THR A 805 13.49 45.80 39.74
CA THR A 805 12.70 46.95 40.21
C THR A 805 11.87 46.68 41.46
N THR A 806 12.01 45.51 42.06
CA THR A 806 11.32 45.15 43.30
C THR A 806 12.36 44.87 44.36
N ASP A 807 12.16 45.52 45.49
CA ASP A 807 12.92 45.29 46.71
C ASP A 807 12.55 43.91 47.32
N ALA A 808 13.53 43.07 47.62
CA ALA A 808 13.33 41.87 48.41
C ALA A 808 13.61 42.14 49.90
N VAL A 809 13.45 41.13 50.76
CA VAL A 809 13.78 41.32 52.17
C VAL A 809 15.30 41.35 52.31
N ALA A 810 15.84 42.53 52.60
CA ALA A 810 17.26 42.74 52.89
C ALA A 810 17.78 41.72 53.91
N SER A 811 18.91 41.08 53.59
CA SER A 811 19.66 40.28 54.54
C SER A 811 20.60 41.18 55.36
N ASN A 812 21.18 40.69 56.45
CA ASN A 812 22.14 41.46 57.22
C ASN A 812 23.47 41.57 56.45
N THR A 813 23.69 42.69 55.78
CA THR A 813 24.73 42.92 54.75
C THR A 813 25.93 43.74 55.23
N GLY A 814 25.96 44.17 56.49
CA GLY A 814 27.20 44.67 57.11
C GLY A 814 28.28 43.58 57.20
N LEU A 815 29.40 43.86 57.88
CA LEU A 815 30.47 42.88 58.17
C LEU A 815 30.02 41.60 58.93
N SER A 816 28.73 41.37 59.15
CA SER A 816 28.16 40.19 59.78
C SER A 816 28.00 39.03 58.79
N THR A 817 27.90 37.80 59.30
CA THR A 817 27.78 36.54 58.54
C THR A 817 26.44 36.36 57.80
N GLY A 818 25.86 37.41 57.22
CA GLY A 818 24.62 37.35 56.46
C GLY A 818 24.74 36.58 55.15
N ASN A 819 23.63 36.04 54.67
CA ASN A 819 23.53 35.35 53.39
C ASN A 819 22.73 36.22 52.41
N ASN A 820 23.39 36.74 51.38
CA ASN A 820 22.81 37.52 50.27
C ASN A 820 21.89 36.69 49.32
N LEU A 821 21.21 35.66 49.84
CA LEU A 821 20.43 34.72 49.05
C LEU A 821 19.03 35.23 48.69
N SER A 822 18.44 36.10 49.52
CA SER A 822 17.09 36.65 49.31
C SER A 822 17.05 37.88 48.42
N GLU A 823 18.16 38.59 48.29
CA GLU A 823 18.31 39.84 47.53
C GLU A 823 18.14 39.62 46.00
N ASN A 824 17.54 40.58 45.29
CA ASN A 824 17.47 40.60 43.83
C ASN A 824 18.58 41.44 43.22
N ALA A 825 19.11 40.98 42.10
CA ALA A 825 20.08 41.77 41.34
C ALA A 825 19.73 41.82 39.86
N ALA A 826 20.30 42.80 39.16
CA ALA A 826 20.33 42.77 37.71
C ALA A 826 21.04 41.49 37.21
N ILE A 827 22.07 41.04 37.92
CA ILE A 827 22.74 39.75 37.72
C ILE A 827 22.87 39.00 39.05
N TYR A 828 22.13 37.91 39.21
CA TYR A 828 22.14 37.07 40.40
C TYR A 828 22.85 35.72 40.14
N LEU A 829 23.83 35.39 40.98
CA LEU A 829 24.68 34.20 40.87
C LEU A 829 24.67 33.42 42.19
N TYR A 830 24.22 32.17 42.18
CA TYR A 830 24.26 31.32 43.37
C TYR A 830 24.77 29.91 43.06
N THR A 831 25.89 29.53 43.67
CA THR A 831 26.59 28.26 43.39
C THR A 831 26.93 28.14 41.90
N VAL A 832 27.78 29.04 41.41
CA VAL A 832 28.13 29.16 40.00
C VAL A 832 29.64 29.07 39.81
N ASN A 833 30.11 28.27 38.86
CA ASN A 833 31.51 28.26 38.46
C ASN A 833 31.70 28.79 37.03
N THR A 834 32.81 29.50 36.83
CA THR A 834 33.24 30.05 35.54
C THR A 834 32.21 31.03 34.95
N VAL A 835 32.37 32.31 35.30
CA VAL A 835 31.50 33.39 34.82
C VAL A 835 32.34 34.44 34.13
N SER A 836 32.01 34.78 32.89
CA SER A 836 32.64 35.84 32.10
C SER A 836 31.61 36.88 31.67
N LEU A 837 31.73 38.08 32.19
CA LEU A 837 30.90 39.23 31.87
C LEU A 837 31.78 40.28 31.17
N ASP A 838 31.54 40.55 29.89
CA ASP A 838 32.36 41.50 29.11
C ASP A 838 31.48 42.56 28.44
N ARG A 839 31.77 43.85 28.70
CA ARG A 839 30.97 44.99 28.21
C ARG A 839 29.50 44.89 28.62
N ILE A 840 29.29 44.67 29.91
CA ILE A 840 27.97 44.75 30.53
C ILE A 840 27.70 46.20 30.94
N ALA A 841 26.49 46.69 30.70
CA ALA A 841 26.03 47.99 31.19
C ALA A 841 24.78 47.83 32.07
N ILE A 842 24.93 47.98 33.38
CA ILE A 842 23.83 48.05 34.35
C ILE A 842 23.52 49.52 34.62
N SER A 843 22.23 49.88 34.52
CA SER A 843 21.75 51.27 34.58
C SER A 843 20.27 51.36 34.92
N GLY A 844 19.78 52.58 35.14
CA GLY A 844 18.36 52.85 35.38
C GLY A 844 18.00 52.82 36.87
N THR A 845 16.78 52.39 37.18
CA THR A 845 16.28 52.15 38.55
C THR A 845 16.48 50.68 38.90
N THR A 846 17.64 50.36 39.44
CA THR A 846 17.97 49.03 40.00
C THR A 846 17.84 49.15 41.51
N VAL A 847 16.81 48.50 42.06
CA VAL A 847 16.31 48.71 43.42
C VAL A 847 17.22 48.07 44.46
N GLU A 848 17.83 46.92 44.17
CA GLU A 848 18.81 46.25 45.05
C GLU A 848 20.18 46.21 44.32
N GLU A 849 20.90 45.09 44.34
CA GLU A 849 22.29 45.06 43.88
C GLU A 849 22.41 45.11 42.35
N GLY A 850 23.53 45.65 41.87
CA GLY A 850 23.89 45.52 40.47
C GLY A 850 24.22 44.05 40.13
N ILE A 851 25.19 43.49 40.85
CA ILE A 851 25.59 42.09 40.72
C ILE A 851 25.65 41.46 42.11
N ASN A 852 24.86 40.41 42.33
CA ASN A 852 24.85 39.64 43.57
C ASN A 852 25.41 38.23 43.32
N GLY A 853 26.37 37.80 44.13
CA GLY A 853 27.02 36.49 44.04
C GLY A 853 27.11 35.74 45.37
N ASN A 854 26.77 34.46 45.40
CA ASN A 854 27.00 33.57 46.54
C ASN A 854 27.64 32.27 46.08
N THR A 855 28.79 31.91 46.67
CA THR A 855 29.54 30.70 46.32
C THR A 855 29.86 30.67 44.83
N VAL A 856 30.56 31.70 44.36
CA VAL A 856 30.92 31.89 42.94
C VAL A 856 32.42 31.66 42.77
N SER A 857 32.82 30.92 41.74
CA SER A 857 34.24 30.69 41.43
C SER A 857 34.61 31.07 40.01
N ASN A 858 35.85 31.51 39.81
CA ASN A 858 36.40 31.90 38.50
C ASN A 858 35.55 32.99 37.80
N PHE A 859 35.26 34.07 38.52
CA PHE A 859 34.45 35.19 38.04
C PHE A 859 35.30 36.25 37.35
N THR A 860 34.95 36.66 36.14
CA THR A 860 35.58 37.78 35.43
C THR A 860 34.54 38.80 34.97
N LEU A 861 34.75 40.07 35.30
CA LEU A 861 33.98 41.22 34.83
C LEU A 861 34.92 42.20 34.13
N SER A 862 34.73 42.44 32.83
CA SER A 862 35.62 43.30 32.03
C SER A 862 34.88 44.38 31.25
N ASN A 863 35.51 45.54 31.10
CA ASN A 863 35.06 46.62 30.21
C ASN A 863 33.60 47.06 30.45
N SER A 864 33.14 46.98 31.70
CA SER A 864 31.73 47.06 32.05
C SER A 864 31.39 48.36 32.80
N SER A 865 30.11 48.65 32.97
CA SER A 865 29.62 49.80 33.73
C SER A 865 28.46 49.39 34.61
N ILE A 866 28.48 49.76 35.88
CA ILE A 866 27.40 49.57 36.84
C ILE A 866 27.05 50.94 37.39
N VAL A 867 25.82 51.39 37.17
CA VAL A 867 25.39 52.76 37.50
C VAL A 867 24.04 52.72 38.18
N ASN A 868 23.93 53.47 39.30
CA ASN A 868 22.70 53.63 40.09
C ASN A 868 22.10 52.31 40.63
N ALA A 869 22.95 51.36 41.03
CA ALA A 869 22.53 50.22 41.85
C ALA A 869 22.20 50.66 43.28
N GLY A 870 21.17 50.04 43.86
CA GLY A 870 20.61 50.32 45.17
C GLY A 870 19.67 51.52 45.25
N ASP A 871 18.61 51.42 46.06
CA ASP A 871 17.76 52.50 46.55
C ASP A 871 17.53 52.56 48.09
N GLN A 872 17.96 51.55 48.83
CA GLN A 872 17.95 51.43 50.30
C GLN A 872 19.37 51.17 50.87
N PRO A 873 19.51 51.17 52.21
CA PRO A 873 20.77 50.80 52.86
C PRO A 873 21.31 49.44 52.46
N ASP A 874 22.63 49.40 52.24
CA ASP A 874 23.44 48.19 52.10
C ASP A 874 23.14 47.37 50.83
N GLU A 875 22.74 48.08 49.77
CA GLU A 875 22.53 47.53 48.44
C GLU A 875 23.69 47.95 47.53
N ASP A 876 24.60 47.02 47.29
CA ASP A 876 25.88 47.33 46.69
C ASP A 876 25.83 47.35 45.15
N GLY A 877 26.81 48.03 44.55
CA GLY A 877 27.09 47.86 43.11
C GLY A 877 27.39 46.39 42.78
N ILE A 878 28.21 45.76 43.60
CA ILE A 878 28.58 44.35 43.52
C ILE A 878 28.61 43.77 44.95
N HIS A 879 27.79 42.76 45.24
CA HIS A 879 27.77 42.09 46.54
C HIS A 879 28.10 40.60 46.39
N PHE A 880 29.19 40.14 46.99
CA PHE A 880 29.61 38.74 46.93
C PHE A 880 29.81 38.11 48.30
N TYR A 881 29.37 36.86 48.44
CA TYR A 881 29.63 35.98 49.57
C TYR A 881 30.33 34.69 49.09
N ASN A 882 31.46 34.33 49.69
CA ASN A 882 32.27 33.15 49.35
C ASN A 882 32.71 33.08 47.88
N MET A 883 33.32 34.16 47.37
CA MET A 883 33.98 34.11 46.06
C MET A 883 35.30 33.31 46.12
N SER A 884 35.64 32.52 45.10
CA SER A 884 36.86 31.68 45.10
C SER A 884 37.46 31.47 43.71
N GLY A 885 38.61 30.79 43.64
CA GLY A 885 39.34 30.55 42.39
C GLY A 885 40.05 31.80 41.87
N THR A 886 40.24 31.89 40.56
CA THR A 886 40.90 33.03 39.93
C THR A 886 39.86 34.00 39.37
N CYS A 887 39.70 35.15 40.02
CA CYS A 887 38.72 36.15 39.67
C CYS A 887 39.36 37.46 39.19
N ALA A 888 38.64 38.21 38.36
CA ALA A 888 39.12 39.49 37.85
C ALA A 888 37.99 40.52 37.66
N ILE A 889 38.23 41.77 38.02
CA ILE A 889 37.40 42.93 37.67
C ILE A 889 38.31 43.92 36.95
N THR A 890 38.08 44.14 35.65
CA THR A 890 39.00 44.92 34.81
C THR A 890 38.31 45.98 33.97
N ASN A 891 38.87 47.18 33.89
CA ASN A 891 38.30 48.29 33.11
C ASN A 891 36.80 48.51 33.35
N THR A 892 36.35 48.34 34.59
CA THR A 892 34.93 48.44 34.95
C THR A 892 34.68 49.73 35.73
N THR A 893 33.66 50.47 35.33
CA THR A 893 33.17 51.63 36.07
C THR A 893 32.04 51.22 36.99
N ILE A 894 32.14 51.54 38.28
CA ILE A 894 31.06 51.37 39.26
C ILE A 894 30.76 52.75 39.83
N ASN A 895 29.55 53.23 39.61
CA ASN A 895 29.11 54.57 39.98
C ASN A 895 27.67 54.53 40.52
N CYS A 896 27.52 54.24 41.80
CA CYS A 896 26.23 54.03 42.43
C CYS A 896 25.74 55.33 43.07
N THR A 897 25.15 56.23 42.28
CA THR A 897 24.50 57.43 42.80
C THR A 897 23.01 57.16 43.04
N VAL A 898 22.62 56.97 44.29
CA VAL A 898 21.21 56.81 44.66
C VAL A 898 20.49 58.15 44.53
N VAL A 899 19.34 58.18 43.83
CA VAL A 899 18.57 59.42 43.55
C VAL A 899 18.02 60.04 44.84
N THR A 900 17.79 59.23 45.87
CA THR A 900 17.49 59.65 47.24
C THR A 900 18.55 59.10 48.19
N PRO A 901 19.47 59.92 48.73
CA PRO A 901 20.53 59.44 49.61
C PRO A 901 19.94 58.68 50.80
N ASN A 902 20.27 57.39 50.94
CA ASN A 902 19.82 56.59 52.07
C ASN A 902 20.25 57.27 53.39
N THR A 903 19.44 57.16 54.45
CA THR A 903 19.74 57.83 55.73
C THR A 903 20.48 56.95 56.76
N THR A 904 20.52 55.61 56.58
CA THR A 904 20.82 54.67 57.68
C THR A 904 21.76 53.47 57.39
N GLY A 905 22.32 53.28 56.19
CA GLY A 905 23.41 52.30 55.93
C GLY A 905 24.29 52.68 54.75
N GLY A 906 25.25 51.84 54.37
CA GLY A 906 26.35 52.24 53.48
C GLY A 906 26.46 51.38 52.23
N ASP A 907 26.12 51.96 51.08
CA ASP A 907 26.13 51.27 49.79
C ASP A 907 27.57 51.28 49.26
N ASP A 908 28.19 50.09 49.15
CA ASP A 908 29.53 49.92 48.62
C ASP A 908 29.50 49.76 47.08
N HIS A 909 30.58 50.12 46.39
CA HIS A 909 30.68 49.72 44.97
C HIS A 909 30.96 48.23 44.82
N MET A 910 31.71 47.67 45.77
CA MET A 910 31.95 46.23 45.87
C MET A 910 32.08 45.84 47.34
N ASN A 911 31.20 44.94 47.78
CA ASN A 911 31.28 44.25 49.06
C ASN A 911 31.60 42.79 48.78
N LEU A 912 32.71 42.30 49.33
CA LEU A 912 33.09 40.90 49.22
C LEU A 912 33.37 40.33 50.60
N GLN A 913 32.54 39.37 50.97
CA GLN A 913 32.67 38.60 52.19
C GLN A 913 33.08 37.16 51.89
N MET A 914 33.91 36.58 52.74
CA MET A 914 34.33 35.19 52.64
C MET A 914 34.38 34.53 54.01
N GLN A 915 33.98 33.26 54.10
CA GLN A 915 34.10 32.42 55.31
C GLN A 915 35.03 31.22 55.09
N SER A 916 35.24 30.81 53.84
CA SER A 916 36.09 29.68 53.45
C SER A 916 36.53 29.77 51.98
N GLY A 917 37.45 28.89 51.56
CA GLY A 917 37.95 28.81 50.19
C GLY A 917 39.21 29.62 49.91
N THR A 918 39.76 29.49 48.71
CA THR A 918 40.93 30.25 48.23
C THR A 918 40.52 31.16 47.09
N LEU A 919 40.85 32.44 47.18
CA LEU A 919 40.56 33.46 46.16
C LEU A 919 41.85 34.13 45.68
N ASN A 920 41.98 34.30 44.37
CA ASN A 920 42.93 35.18 43.74
C ASN A 920 42.15 36.22 42.92
N LEU A 921 41.94 37.41 43.47
CA LEU A 921 41.18 38.49 42.84
C LEU A 921 42.12 39.56 42.28
N THR A 922 42.03 39.86 40.99
CA THR A 922 42.70 41.01 40.37
C THR A 922 41.70 42.10 40.05
N ILE A 923 41.92 43.31 40.55
CA ILE A 923 41.16 44.52 40.21
C ILE A 923 42.09 45.46 39.45
N SER A 924 41.82 45.71 38.17
CA SER A 924 42.74 46.51 37.35
C SER A 924 42.08 47.42 36.31
N GLY A 925 42.49 48.69 36.26
CA GLY A 925 41.80 49.70 35.45
C GLY A 925 40.36 49.94 35.93
N GLY A 926 39.65 50.87 35.28
CA GLY A 926 38.29 51.24 35.70
C GLY A 926 38.27 52.18 36.90
N SER A 927 37.06 52.43 37.43
CA SER A 927 36.85 53.40 38.51
C SER A 927 35.65 53.05 39.38
N ALA A 928 35.79 53.17 40.70
CA ALA A 928 34.72 53.09 41.69
C ALA A 928 34.50 54.50 42.26
N THR A 929 33.36 55.14 41.97
CA THR A 929 33.12 56.56 42.31
C THR A 929 31.74 56.82 42.87
N ASN A 930 31.64 57.64 43.94
CA ASN A 930 30.39 58.06 44.58
C ASN A 930 29.69 56.98 45.43
N ALA A 931 30.43 56.21 46.24
CA ALA A 931 29.81 55.28 47.18
C ALA A 931 28.99 56.04 48.22
N ASN A 932 27.68 55.76 48.28
CA ASN A 932 26.75 56.45 49.16
C ASN A 932 26.82 55.88 50.57
N LYS A 933 27.45 56.60 51.50
CA LYS A 933 27.68 56.16 52.89
C LYS A 933 28.51 54.88 53.06
N GLY A 934 28.83 54.17 51.99
CA GLY A 934 29.73 53.03 51.95
C GLY A 934 31.15 53.37 51.46
N SER A 935 31.87 52.30 51.16
CA SER A 935 33.27 52.22 50.75
C SER A 935 33.38 52.04 49.24
N GLY A 936 34.55 52.35 48.69
CA GLY A 936 34.83 52.00 47.30
C GLY A 936 34.89 50.48 47.13
N TYR A 937 35.78 49.83 47.87
CA TYR A 937 35.89 48.37 47.89
C TYR A 937 35.92 47.92 49.36
N LEU A 938 34.96 47.13 49.79
CA LEU A 938 34.89 46.52 51.11
C LEU A 938 35.21 45.02 51.01
N PHE A 939 36.19 44.57 51.80
CA PHE A 939 36.59 43.17 51.88
C PHE A 939 36.52 42.67 53.32
N GLY A 940 35.61 41.73 53.59
CA GLY A 940 35.48 41.03 54.85
C GLY A 940 35.91 39.56 54.72
N ILE A 941 37.20 39.28 54.97
CA ILE A 941 37.76 37.93 54.82
C ILE A 941 37.79 37.25 56.20
N ARG A 942 37.01 36.19 56.37
CA ARG A 942 36.71 35.57 57.69
C ARG A 942 36.92 34.06 57.69
N GLY A 943 36.81 33.46 58.88
CA GLY A 943 36.82 32.01 59.05
C GLY A 943 38.15 31.38 58.67
N THR A 944 38.14 30.53 57.64
CA THR A 944 39.34 29.84 57.11
C THR A 944 39.65 30.23 55.66
N ALA A 945 39.13 31.38 55.20
CA ALA A 945 39.36 31.87 53.85
C ALA A 945 40.83 32.30 53.64
N ASN A 946 41.33 32.13 52.41
CA ASN A 946 42.64 32.64 51.99
C ASN A 946 42.46 33.44 50.69
N ALA A 947 42.63 34.76 50.74
CA ALA A 947 42.31 35.65 49.62
C ALA A 947 43.49 36.56 49.24
N THR A 948 44.09 36.36 48.07
CA THR A 948 45.03 37.34 47.49
C THR A 948 44.26 38.35 46.65
N ILE A 949 44.30 39.63 47.02
CA ILE A 949 43.64 40.72 46.29
C ILE A 949 44.68 41.68 45.71
N THR A 950 44.75 41.79 44.39
CA THR A 950 45.74 42.61 43.67
C THR A 950 45.05 43.80 42.99
N PHE A 951 45.48 45.01 43.33
CA PHE A 951 45.05 46.23 42.64
C PHE A 951 46.12 46.73 41.66
N SER A 952 45.72 47.09 40.44
CA SER A 952 46.62 47.69 39.44
C SER A 952 45.91 48.73 38.59
N SER A 953 46.24 50.02 38.73
CA SER A 953 45.68 51.11 37.92
C SER A 953 44.15 51.29 38.02
N ALA A 954 43.49 50.73 39.04
CA ALA A 954 42.09 51.02 39.37
C ALA A 954 42.01 52.27 40.25
N THR A 955 40.96 53.08 40.10
CA THR A 955 40.72 54.29 40.91
C THR A 955 39.50 54.12 41.82
N SER A 956 39.59 54.68 43.02
CA SER A 956 38.48 54.72 43.98
C SER A 956 38.41 56.12 44.59
N THR A 957 37.36 56.88 44.29
CA THR A 957 37.25 58.29 44.68
C THR A 957 35.84 58.63 45.14
N THR A 958 35.68 59.75 45.84
CA THR A 958 34.37 60.30 46.23
C THR A 958 33.48 59.32 47.03
N ASN A 959 34.08 58.44 47.82
CA ASN A 959 33.39 57.54 48.74
C ASN A 959 33.19 58.23 50.10
N PHE A 960 32.10 57.89 50.81
CA PHE A 960 31.89 58.38 52.17
C PHE A 960 32.85 57.71 53.18
N SER A 961 33.03 56.39 53.05
CA SER A 961 34.03 55.59 53.77
C SER A 961 35.37 55.55 53.01
N GLY A 962 36.22 54.56 53.30
CA GLY A 962 37.50 54.34 52.64
C GLY A 962 37.37 53.95 51.17
N GLY A 963 38.35 54.36 50.35
CA GLY A 963 38.43 53.91 48.96
C GLY A 963 38.67 52.40 48.82
N ILE A 964 39.43 51.83 49.77
CA ILE A 964 39.58 50.39 50.00
C ILE A 964 39.49 50.20 51.51
N VAL A 965 38.62 49.30 51.96
CA VAL A 965 38.45 48.85 53.33
C VAL A 965 38.61 47.34 53.31
N ALA A 966 39.55 46.82 54.09
CA ALA A 966 39.93 45.42 54.04
C ALA A 966 40.22 44.91 55.44
N ASP A 967 39.45 43.92 55.86
CA ASP A 967 39.57 43.30 57.17
C ASP A 967 39.72 41.78 57.02
N ALA A 968 40.71 41.21 57.72
CA ALA A 968 40.87 39.78 57.90
C ALA A 968 40.56 39.42 59.37
N TYR A 969 39.66 38.45 59.57
CA TYR A 969 39.21 38.01 60.89
C TYR A 969 39.49 36.52 61.12
N ASP A 970 39.49 36.11 62.40
CA ASP A 970 39.66 34.73 62.84
C ASP A 970 40.98 34.10 62.37
N ASN A 971 40.92 33.01 61.59
CA ASN A 971 42.07 32.31 61.01
C ASN A 971 42.25 32.62 59.52
N ALA A 972 41.56 33.63 59.00
CA ALA A 972 41.61 33.95 57.58
C ALA A 972 42.89 34.70 57.23
N THR A 973 43.36 34.56 55.99
CA THR A 973 44.52 35.28 55.47
C THR A 973 44.13 36.10 54.26
N MET A 974 44.54 37.38 54.23
CA MET A 974 44.42 38.26 53.06
C MET A 974 45.79 38.77 52.64
#